data_AF-A0A2H5VCQ0-F1
#
_entry.id   AF-A0A2H5VCQ0-F1
#
_cell.length_a   1.000
_cell.length_b   1.000
_cell.length_c   1.000
_cell.angle_alpha   90.00
_cell.angle_beta   90.00
_cell.angle_gamma   90.00
#
_symmetry.space_group_name_H-M   'P 1'
#
loop_
_entity.id
_entity.type
_entity.pdbx_description
1 polymer ?
#
loop_
_entity_poly.entity_id
_entity_poly.type
_entity_poly.pdbx_seq_one_letter_code
_entity_poly.pdbx_strand_id
1 'polypeptide(L)'
;MNISIGMDRVNEDIDNAVNNLVRKGVVVVVAAGNSGQNGMGSPATAKDAITVGATLSTPSSMIATLKINDAKFEAIPMLGSAIDGDESIIRGELVYTNFATARDVNGLDLKGKIVLAERGGPVQIVNGVERREVVYFSDKERNVSSKGAIALIVYNNEPGLFYGTLIHDNNSSDYRPSIPVVSISREDGLRIKEMLDKGVVSSIELRIFSKPDLVASFSSKGPASPFYIKPDLVAPGAGINSTSLNGSYAMNTGTSFAAPHVSAAAALLLQKHPDLRPEEVASLLITTAEPITDIYDEPYPLDSAGSGRLAVDKALSAEFVALPHTLMFYLNPGEDAKVSKSITLRALEPYRFDDSSNGSNSILVQWQGKVDDDGVDVDTEVQIVSERNAIIHVTVSTLKASGDGSRYEGRLIVRSSNGPTILSIPMSIYINPVSIHAKNSDGMLLLSLDGREGWKSARVKVTDPVSMKSRLVTLTPDSRSAGIPVINKGEYWIDASVITDSGMLKALSTVEVNSVGNGVVLVESQSLPIREIFILMGFVGMVVVIALVLSRRHGHDDAIDGSYAISNDTRYGSSDADNPIVHAKEGQDVHKDIEYELESPSTDTKMDGVGGDVNVGSMERIANHEGVDDVEMDKMRGGKKDDREGKDYDGGDGKVDSSTGN
;
A
#
# COMPACT_ATOMS: atom_id res chain seq x y z
N MET A 1 -16.82 8.96 1.86
CA MET A 1 -16.33 8.72 3.24
C MET A 1 -14.82 8.60 3.18
N ASN A 2 -14.10 9.37 4.01
CA ASN A 2 -12.64 9.27 4.16
C ASN A 2 -12.31 8.43 5.41
N ILE A 3 -11.46 7.42 5.27
CA ILE A 3 -11.00 6.54 6.36
C ILE A 3 -9.47 6.57 6.41
N SER A 4 -8.93 7.29 7.38
CA SER A 4 -7.48 7.42 7.61
C SER A 4 -7.05 6.68 8.88
N ILE A 5 -7.55 5.45 9.04
CA ILE A 5 -7.23 4.51 10.12
C ILE A 5 -6.97 3.15 9.49
N GLY A 6 -6.03 2.39 10.06
CA GLY A 6 -5.74 1.05 9.59
C GLY A 6 -4.92 0.25 10.61
N MET A 7 -4.81 -1.04 10.35
CA MET A 7 -3.92 -1.96 11.05
C MET A 7 -2.83 -2.45 10.10
N ASP A 8 -1.73 -2.95 10.66
CA ASP A 8 -0.56 -3.48 9.96
C ASP A 8 -0.74 -4.94 9.47
N ARG A 9 -1.98 -5.44 9.50
CA ARG A 9 -2.35 -6.79 9.07
C ARG A 9 -3.66 -6.79 8.30
N VAL A 10 -3.89 -7.84 7.51
CA VAL A 10 -5.17 -8.05 6.83
C VAL A 10 -6.20 -8.61 7.83
N ASN A 11 -7.41 -8.05 7.81
CA ASN A 11 -8.57 -8.51 8.53
C ASN A 11 -9.78 -8.52 7.59
N GLU A 12 -10.21 -9.73 7.20
CA GLU A 12 -11.26 -9.93 6.21
C GLU A 12 -12.60 -9.32 6.64
N ASP A 13 -12.94 -9.31 7.94
CA ASP A 13 -14.21 -8.75 8.42
C ASP A 13 -14.26 -7.22 8.26
N ILE A 14 -13.13 -6.54 8.53
CA ILE A 14 -13.02 -5.08 8.33
C ILE A 14 -13.10 -4.75 6.83
N ASP A 15 -12.36 -5.45 5.99
CA ASP A 15 -12.40 -5.24 4.54
C ASP A 15 -13.81 -5.50 3.98
N ASN A 16 -14.48 -6.55 4.47
CA ASN A 16 -15.84 -6.88 4.07
C ASN A 16 -16.86 -5.83 4.53
N ALA A 17 -16.69 -5.27 5.72
CA ALA A 17 -17.53 -4.16 6.18
C ALA A 17 -17.39 -2.94 5.25
N VAL A 18 -16.16 -2.62 4.83
CA VAL A 18 -15.88 -1.54 3.89
C VAL A 18 -16.45 -1.84 2.50
N ASN A 19 -16.22 -3.03 1.96
CA ASN A 19 -16.78 -3.45 0.66
C ASN A 19 -18.31 -3.37 0.66
N ASN A 20 -18.97 -3.82 1.74
CA ASN A 20 -20.42 -3.74 1.89
C ASN A 20 -20.92 -2.28 1.95
N LEU A 21 -20.14 -1.36 2.51
CA LEU A 21 -20.49 0.05 2.51
C LEU A 21 -20.43 0.63 1.09
N VAL A 22 -19.40 0.28 0.32
CA VAL A 22 -19.29 0.68 -1.10
C VAL A 22 -20.46 0.16 -1.92
N ARG A 23 -20.82 -1.11 -1.77
CA ARG A 23 -21.95 -1.74 -2.47
C ARG A 23 -23.31 -1.13 -2.11
N LYS A 24 -23.40 -0.43 -0.98
CA LYS A 24 -24.59 0.35 -0.58
C LYS A 24 -24.61 1.78 -1.17
N GLY A 25 -23.70 2.09 -2.09
CA GLY A 25 -23.67 3.37 -2.82
C GLY A 25 -22.78 4.44 -2.18
N VAL A 26 -21.96 4.10 -1.18
CA VAL A 26 -21.06 5.07 -0.53
C VAL A 26 -19.67 5.00 -1.15
N VAL A 27 -19.17 6.08 -1.72
CA VAL A 27 -17.75 6.16 -2.11
C VAL A 27 -16.90 6.13 -0.84
N VAL A 28 -16.01 5.15 -0.71
CA VAL A 28 -15.09 5.01 0.43
C VAL A 28 -13.65 5.18 -0.06
N VAL A 29 -12.93 6.08 0.58
CA VAL A 29 -11.51 6.34 0.32
C VAL A 29 -10.71 6.00 1.58
N VAL A 30 -9.64 5.22 1.42
CA VAL A 30 -8.84 4.66 2.52
C VAL A 30 -7.37 5.03 2.34
N ALA A 31 -6.68 5.40 3.43
CA ALA A 31 -5.24 5.59 3.40
C ALA A 31 -4.50 4.24 3.29
N ALA A 32 -3.48 4.15 2.43
CA ALA A 32 -2.76 2.89 2.20
C ALA A 32 -1.98 2.35 3.41
N GLY A 33 -1.59 3.22 4.35
CA GLY A 33 -0.70 2.90 5.47
C GLY A 33 0.68 3.55 5.33
N ASN A 34 1.44 3.57 6.44
CA ASN A 34 2.74 4.24 6.52
C ASN A 34 3.90 3.26 6.81
N SER A 35 3.75 2.00 6.41
CA SER A 35 4.71 0.92 6.73
C SER A 35 5.69 0.62 5.59
N GLY A 36 5.68 1.42 4.52
CA GLY A 36 6.58 1.29 3.37
C GLY A 36 6.56 -0.11 2.76
N GLN A 37 7.71 -0.78 2.78
CA GLN A 37 7.90 -2.14 2.24
C GLN A 37 7.27 -3.25 3.09
N ASN A 38 6.83 -2.96 4.32
CA ASN A 38 6.17 -3.96 5.18
C ASN A 38 4.72 -4.24 4.74
N GLY A 39 4.25 -3.61 3.66
CA GLY A 39 2.95 -3.85 3.06
C GLY A 39 1.83 -2.98 3.62
N MET A 40 0.63 -3.25 3.15
CA MET A 40 -0.62 -2.63 3.60
C MET A 40 -1.48 -3.62 4.38
N GLY A 41 -2.28 -3.09 5.31
CA GLY A 41 -3.28 -3.87 6.04
C GLY A 41 -4.67 -3.26 5.96
N SER A 42 -5.62 -3.83 6.68
CA SER A 42 -7.02 -3.42 6.59
C SER A 42 -7.26 -2.04 7.20
N PRO A 43 -8.14 -1.20 6.62
CA PRO A 43 -9.02 -1.47 5.47
C PRO A 43 -8.41 -1.16 4.09
N ALA A 44 -7.12 -0.85 3.98
CA ALA A 44 -6.50 -0.47 2.71
C ALA A 44 -6.51 -1.60 1.67
N THR A 45 -6.68 -2.84 2.12
CA THR A 45 -6.79 -4.03 1.28
C THR A 45 -8.21 -4.30 0.77
N ALA A 46 -9.22 -3.55 1.22
CA ALA A 46 -10.60 -3.71 0.77
C ALA A 46 -10.72 -3.46 -0.74
N LYS A 47 -11.21 -4.47 -1.48
CA LYS A 47 -11.31 -4.49 -2.95
C LYS A 47 -12.05 -3.26 -3.49
N ASP A 48 -13.22 -2.97 -2.94
CA ASP A 48 -14.16 -2.02 -3.54
C ASP A 48 -13.88 -0.57 -3.10
N ALA A 49 -12.99 -0.35 -2.14
CA ALA A 49 -12.58 0.99 -1.70
C ALA A 49 -11.48 1.60 -2.58
N ILE A 50 -11.38 2.93 -2.57
CA ILE A 50 -10.28 3.65 -3.21
C ILE A 50 -9.15 3.84 -2.20
N THR A 51 -8.08 3.07 -2.33
CA THR A 51 -6.89 3.09 -1.48
C THR A 51 -5.85 4.04 -2.03
N VAL A 52 -5.35 4.94 -1.17
CA VAL A 52 -4.53 6.09 -1.57
C VAL A 52 -3.15 6.01 -0.93
N GLY A 53 -2.11 5.89 -1.75
CA GLY A 53 -0.72 6.07 -1.34
C GLY A 53 -0.31 7.54 -1.29
N ALA A 54 0.86 7.84 -0.72
CA ALA A 54 1.34 9.20 -0.52
C ALA A 54 2.50 9.55 -1.46
N THR A 55 2.45 10.73 -2.04
CA THR A 55 3.61 11.38 -2.69
C THR A 55 4.17 12.52 -1.86
N LEU A 56 5.40 12.93 -2.21
CA LEU A 56 5.98 14.18 -1.75
C LEU A 56 5.20 15.37 -2.33
N SER A 57 4.80 16.31 -1.47
CA SER A 57 4.27 17.61 -1.90
C SER A 57 5.41 18.57 -2.27
N THR A 58 5.11 19.64 -2.99
CA THR A 58 6.10 20.65 -3.44
C THR A 58 7.00 21.17 -2.31
N PRO A 59 6.50 21.57 -1.12
CA PRO A 59 7.34 22.00 0.00
C PRO A 59 8.27 20.90 0.58
N SER A 60 8.01 19.62 0.31
CA SER A 60 8.79 18.47 0.80
C SER A 60 9.32 17.60 -0.33
N SER A 61 9.41 18.15 -1.54
CA SER A 61 9.77 17.43 -2.77
C SER A 61 11.27 17.38 -3.05
N MET A 62 12.06 18.01 -2.19
CA MET A 62 13.50 18.04 -2.34
C MET A 62 14.11 16.66 -2.11
N ILE A 63 14.75 16.13 -3.15
CA ILE A 63 15.43 14.84 -3.11
C ILE A 63 16.86 14.95 -3.59
N ALA A 64 17.68 13.97 -3.24
CA ALA A 64 19.05 13.87 -3.72
C ALA A 64 19.30 12.52 -4.38
N THR A 65 20.06 12.52 -5.47
CA THR A 65 20.68 11.31 -6.02
C THR A 65 22.18 11.45 -5.92
N LEU A 66 22.84 10.42 -5.39
CA LEU A 66 24.29 10.35 -5.30
C LEU A 66 24.81 9.25 -6.22
N LYS A 67 25.63 9.62 -7.21
CA LYS A 67 26.31 8.68 -8.09
C LYS A 67 27.82 8.79 -7.87
N ILE A 68 28.48 7.66 -7.63
CA ILE A 68 29.95 7.58 -7.59
C ILE A 68 30.39 6.53 -8.60
N ASN A 69 31.14 6.95 -9.61
CA ASN A 69 31.37 6.19 -10.83
C ASN A 69 30.01 5.79 -11.45
N ASP A 70 29.73 4.49 -11.53
CA ASP A 70 28.44 3.95 -11.97
C ASP A 70 27.53 3.46 -10.83
N ALA A 71 28.02 3.46 -9.59
CA ALA A 71 27.25 3.06 -8.43
C ALA A 71 26.31 4.19 -7.98
N LYS A 72 25.05 3.83 -7.73
CA LYS A 72 24.00 4.71 -7.21
C LYS A 72 23.85 4.51 -5.71
N PHE A 73 23.72 5.60 -4.97
CA PHE A 73 23.54 5.64 -3.52
C PHE A 73 22.32 6.47 -3.17
N GLU A 74 21.58 6.04 -2.15
CA GLU A 74 20.42 6.77 -1.65
C GLU A 74 20.87 7.91 -0.73
N ALA A 75 20.36 9.12 -0.99
CA ALA A 75 20.70 10.32 -0.23
C ALA A 75 19.47 11.18 0.05
N ILE A 76 19.43 11.80 1.23
CA ILE A 76 18.30 12.62 1.68
C ILE A 76 18.82 14.04 1.99
N PRO A 77 18.29 15.10 1.37
CA PRO A 77 18.61 16.48 1.77
C PRO A 77 18.25 16.73 3.24
N MET A 78 19.17 17.33 4.00
CA MET A 78 18.87 17.72 5.38
C MET A 78 17.95 18.95 5.41
N LEU A 79 17.07 19.00 6.42
CA LEU A 79 16.19 20.15 6.63
C LEU A 79 17.02 21.42 6.88
N GLY A 80 16.70 22.49 6.15
CA GLY A 80 17.41 23.76 6.20
C GLY A 80 18.69 23.80 5.36
N SER A 81 19.04 22.74 4.64
CA SER A 81 20.17 22.77 3.70
C SER A 81 20.03 23.90 2.68
N ALA A 82 21.16 24.56 2.37
CA ALA A 82 21.20 25.58 1.33
C ALA A 82 21.29 24.90 -0.04
N ILE A 83 20.16 24.81 -0.74
CA ILE A 83 20.11 24.36 -2.12
C ILE A 83 19.74 25.53 -3.02
N ASP A 84 20.60 25.78 -4.00
CA ASP A 84 20.38 26.79 -5.02
C ASP A 84 19.53 26.20 -6.15
N GLY A 85 18.25 26.58 -6.18
CA GLY A 85 17.33 26.29 -7.31
C GLY A 85 16.77 24.87 -7.36
N ASP A 86 15.91 24.63 -8.36
CA ASP A 86 15.16 23.37 -8.53
C ASP A 86 16.03 22.20 -9.06
N GLU A 87 17.21 22.47 -9.61
CA GLU A 87 18.17 21.44 -10.04
C GLU A 87 19.63 21.88 -9.83
N SER A 88 20.26 21.38 -8.77
CA SER A 88 21.69 21.53 -8.49
C SER A 88 22.43 20.25 -8.84
N ILE A 89 23.37 20.31 -9.79
CA ILE A 89 24.31 19.20 -10.07
C ILE A 89 25.70 19.60 -9.58
N ILE A 90 26.18 18.90 -8.56
CA ILE A 90 27.44 19.19 -7.88
C ILE A 90 28.43 18.10 -8.24
N ARG A 91 29.56 18.52 -8.80
CA ARG A 91 30.69 17.67 -9.16
C ARG A 91 31.95 18.25 -8.55
N GLY A 92 32.84 17.38 -8.09
CA GLY A 92 34.09 17.79 -7.47
C GLY A 92 34.88 16.58 -7.02
N GLU A 93 36.02 16.82 -6.38
CA GLU A 93 36.78 15.77 -5.70
C GLU A 93 36.06 15.39 -4.39
N LEU A 94 35.90 14.09 -4.11
CA LEU A 94 35.35 13.61 -2.85
C LEU A 94 36.46 13.48 -1.81
N VAL A 95 36.32 14.12 -0.65
CA VAL A 95 37.29 14.08 0.45
C VAL A 95 36.61 13.64 1.74
N TYR A 96 37.21 12.68 2.44
CA TYR A 96 36.74 12.24 3.75
C TYR A 96 37.40 13.05 4.87
N THR A 97 36.60 13.58 5.81
CA THR A 97 37.09 14.45 6.91
C THR A 97 36.66 13.97 8.30
N ASN A 98 36.61 12.65 8.53
CA ASN A 98 36.15 12.06 9.81
C ASN A 98 34.79 12.64 10.24
N PHE A 99 34.74 13.35 11.36
CA PHE A 99 33.53 13.95 11.91
C PHE A 99 33.35 15.41 11.48
N ALA A 100 34.18 15.95 10.58
CA ALA A 100 34.14 17.35 10.14
C ALA A 100 34.15 18.35 11.33
N THR A 101 34.87 18.03 12.40
CA THR A 101 35.12 18.98 13.48
C THR A 101 36.08 20.08 13.01
N ALA A 102 36.15 21.20 13.75
CA ALA A 102 37.13 22.25 13.48
C ALA A 102 38.58 21.73 13.47
N ARG A 103 38.87 20.66 14.24
CA ARG A 103 40.17 19.99 14.25
C ARG A 103 40.40 19.15 13.00
N ASP A 104 39.38 18.41 12.54
CA ASP A 104 39.48 17.55 11.36
C ASP A 104 39.74 18.35 10.08
N VAL A 105 39.16 19.54 9.97
CA VAL A 105 39.31 20.40 8.77
C VAL A 105 40.45 21.41 8.88
N ASN A 106 41.21 21.39 9.97
CA ASN A 106 42.28 22.35 10.17
C ASN A 106 43.41 22.12 9.16
N GLY A 107 43.84 23.17 8.46
CA GLY A 107 44.88 23.10 7.43
C GLY A 107 44.45 22.45 6.10
N LEU A 108 43.20 22.02 5.95
CA LEU A 108 42.69 21.50 4.67
C LEU A 108 42.23 22.64 3.75
N ASP A 109 42.52 22.49 2.45
CA ASP A 109 41.88 23.27 1.37
C ASP A 109 40.78 22.41 0.74
N LEU A 110 39.53 22.80 0.95
CA LEU A 110 38.35 22.09 0.46
C LEU A 110 37.69 22.83 -0.71
N LYS A 111 38.35 23.85 -1.28
CA LYS A 111 37.80 24.64 -2.38
C LYS A 111 37.35 23.77 -3.56
N GLY A 112 36.06 23.78 -3.85
CA GLY A 112 35.48 23.01 -4.96
C GLY A 112 35.34 21.51 -4.69
N LYS A 113 35.53 21.07 -3.44
CA LYS A 113 35.46 19.65 -3.05
C LYS A 113 34.13 19.30 -2.39
N ILE A 114 33.71 18.05 -2.57
CA ILE A 114 32.57 17.45 -1.87
C ILE A 114 33.13 16.69 -0.65
N VAL A 115 32.56 16.91 0.52
CA VAL A 115 33.06 16.32 1.76
C VAL A 115 32.19 15.15 2.21
N LEU A 116 32.81 14.02 2.57
CA LEU A 116 32.18 12.92 3.29
C LEU A 116 32.55 12.99 4.77
N ALA A 117 31.56 12.95 5.66
CA ALA A 117 31.76 12.93 7.10
C ALA A 117 30.83 11.93 7.80
N GLU A 118 31.25 11.43 8.96
CA GLU A 118 30.45 10.58 9.82
C GLU A 118 29.53 11.41 10.73
N ARG A 119 28.31 10.93 10.99
CA ARG A 119 27.41 11.47 12.00
C ARG A 119 28.00 11.33 13.41
N GLY A 120 27.73 12.32 14.26
CA GLY A 120 28.25 12.37 15.64
C GLY A 120 29.66 12.96 15.71
N GLY A 121 30.33 12.82 16.85
CA GLY A 121 31.70 13.28 17.07
C GLY A 121 32.64 12.17 17.54
N PRO A 122 33.93 12.52 17.71
CA PRO A 122 34.92 11.59 18.26
C PRO A 122 34.53 11.12 19.66
N VAL A 123 34.84 9.87 19.97
CA VAL A 123 34.71 9.30 21.32
C VAL A 123 35.98 9.62 22.10
N GLN A 124 35.82 10.21 23.28
CA GLN A 124 36.90 10.49 24.21
C GLN A 124 36.67 9.72 25.51
N ILE A 125 37.73 9.14 26.07
CA ILE A 125 37.68 8.53 27.39
C ILE A 125 38.04 9.60 28.42
N VAL A 126 37.07 10.04 29.20
CA VAL A 126 37.27 11.01 30.29
C VAL A 126 37.02 10.27 31.60
N ASN A 127 38.06 10.12 32.43
CA ASN A 127 38.00 9.41 33.70
C ASN A 127 37.45 7.96 33.58
N GLY A 128 37.84 7.25 32.52
CA GLY A 128 37.38 5.87 32.27
C GLY A 128 35.96 5.76 31.70
N VAL A 129 35.28 6.89 31.45
CA VAL A 129 33.95 6.91 30.83
C VAL A 129 34.07 7.38 29.39
N GLU A 130 33.54 6.59 28.47
CA GLU A 130 33.38 7.01 27.07
C GLU A 130 32.37 8.14 26.97
N ARG A 131 32.81 9.28 26.44
CA ARG A 131 31.97 10.42 26.12
C ARG A 131 32.15 10.75 24.65
N ARG A 132 31.05 10.75 23.92
CA ARG A 132 31.03 11.21 22.54
C ARG A 132 30.93 12.73 22.54
N GLU A 133 31.84 13.38 21.83
CA GLU A 133 31.74 14.81 21.57
C GLU A 133 30.47 15.09 20.74
N VAL A 134 29.68 16.08 21.18
CA VAL A 134 28.49 16.51 20.45
C VAL A 134 28.95 17.46 19.36
N VAL A 135 28.76 17.07 18.10
CA VAL A 135 29.06 17.86 16.91
C VAL A 135 27.78 17.95 16.10
N TYR A 136 27.18 19.15 16.03
CA TYR A 136 25.93 19.34 15.31
C TYR A 136 26.16 19.30 13.80
N PHE A 137 25.13 18.96 13.03
CA PHE A 137 25.21 18.99 11.56
C PHE A 137 25.54 20.41 11.04
N SER A 138 25.03 21.44 11.73
CA SER A 138 25.38 22.84 11.47
C SER A 138 26.87 23.14 11.68
N ASP A 139 27.49 22.53 12.68
CA ASP A 139 28.92 22.74 12.94
C ASP A 139 29.76 22.09 11.84
N LYS A 140 29.38 20.87 11.42
CA LYS A 140 30.02 20.16 10.31
C LYS A 140 29.95 20.99 9.03
N GLU A 141 28.76 21.46 8.69
CA GLU A 141 28.53 22.28 7.49
C GLU A 141 29.33 23.58 7.55
N ARG A 142 29.29 24.32 8.67
CA ARG A 142 30.07 25.55 8.85
C ARG A 142 31.57 25.30 8.74
N ASN A 143 32.07 24.23 9.36
CA ASN A 143 33.50 23.90 9.37
C ASN A 143 34.00 23.64 7.95
N VAL A 144 33.30 22.81 7.16
CA VAL A 144 33.75 22.46 5.80
C VAL A 144 33.51 23.58 4.80
N SER A 145 32.37 24.29 4.88
CA SER A 145 32.05 25.41 4.00
C SER A 145 33.04 26.56 4.17
N SER A 146 33.49 26.84 5.41
CA SER A 146 34.52 27.85 5.69
C SER A 146 35.89 27.54 5.04
N LYS A 147 36.11 26.29 4.61
CA LYS A 147 37.30 25.84 3.86
C LYS A 147 37.05 25.74 2.35
N GLY A 148 35.89 26.17 1.87
CA GLY A 148 35.53 26.20 0.45
C GLY A 148 34.88 24.94 -0.10
N ALA A 149 34.49 23.99 0.76
CA ALA A 149 33.70 22.83 0.33
C ALA A 149 32.43 23.31 -0.38
N ILE A 150 31.96 22.56 -1.38
CA ILE A 150 30.77 22.90 -2.17
C ILE A 150 29.58 21.98 -1.88
N ALA A 151 29.77 20.91 -1.11
CA ALA A 151 28.72 20.06 -0.57
C ALA A 151 29.24 19.21 0.60
N LEU A 152 28.33 18.79 1.48
CA LEU A 152 28.59 17.87 2.59
C LEU A 152 27.67 16.65 2.52
N ILE A 153 28.25 15.46 2.57
CA ILE A 153 27.58 14.18 2.68
C ILE A 153 27.85 13.64 4.08
N VAL A 154 26.81 13.39 4.86
CA VAL A 154 26.93 12.84 6.22
C VAL A 154 26.37 11.43 6.26
N TYR A 155 27.20 10.43 6.50
CA TYR A 155 26.72 9.06 6.69
C TYR A 155 26.39 8.77 8.15
N ASN A 156 25.39 7.91 8.34
CA ASN A 156 24.91 7.56 9.68
C ASN A 156 25.98 6.79 10.48
N ASN A 157 25.98 6.95 11.80
CA ASN A 157 26.81 6.17 12.72
C ASN A 157 26.05 4.94 13.27
N GLU A 158 24.77 4.81 12.92
CA GLU A 158 23.88 3.68 13.21
C GLU A 158 23.39 3.07 11.88
N PRO A 159 22.93 1.81 11.85
CA PRO A 159 22.41 1.20 10.63
C PRO A 159 21.25 1.99 10.00
N GLY A 160 21.23 2.05 8.66
CA GLY A 160 20.15 2.67 7.90
C GLY A 160 20.24 4.19 7.72
N LEU A 161 19.27 4.74 6.98
CA LEU A 161 19.15 6.17 6.68
C LEU A 161 18.69 6.99 7.89
N PHE A 162 18.92 8.30 7.85
CA PHE A 162 18.44 9.23 8.87
C PHE A 162 18.05 10.57 8.26
N TYR A 163 17.13 11.27 8.91
CA TYR A 163 16.78 12.65 8.60
C TYR A 163 17.55 13.59 9.54
N GLY A 164 18.29 14.53 8.98
CA GLY A 164 19.03 15.56 9.73
C GLY A 164 18.37 16.93 9.59
N THR A 165 18.51 17.78 10.62
CA THR A 165 18.19 19.21 10.55
C THR A 165 19.45 20.02 10.81
N LEU A 166 19.66 21.06 10.00
CA LEU A 166 20.72 22.05 10.21
C LEU A 166 20.26 23.18 11.14
N ILE A 167 18.95 23.44 11.20
CA ILE A 167 18.37 24.54 11.98
C ILE A 167 17.77 23.98 13.28
N HIS A 168 18.24 24.50 14.42
CA HIS A 168 17.87 24.13 15.77
C HIS A 168 18.26 25.22 16.78
N ASP A 169 17.66 25.20 17.98
CA ASP A 169 17.83 26.23 19.02
C ASP A 169 19.29 26.46 19.46
N ASN A 170 20.15 25.44 19.35
CA ASN A 170 21.58 25.56 19.68
C ASN A 170 22.44 26.21 18.58
N ASN A 171 21.87 26.62 17.45
CA ASN A 171 22.64 27.35 16.44
C ASN A 171 22.96 28.77 16.93
N SER A 172 24.10 29.30 16.48
CA SER A 172 24.36 30.72 16.64
C SER A 172 23.40 31.56 15.78
N SER A 173 23.05 32.76 16.24
CA SER A 173 22.05 33.62 15.57
C SER A 173 22.43 34.02 14.14
N ASP A 174 23.72 34.06 13.83
CA ASP A 174 24.30 34.33 12.50
C ASP A 174 24.35 33.10 11.59
N TYR A 175 24.06 31.90 12.09
CA TYR A 175 24.19 30.68 11.29
C TYR A 175 23.19 30.67 10.13
N ARG A 176 23.72 30.62 8.92
CA ARG A 176 22.96 30.39 7.70
C ARG A 176 23.68 29.27 6.94
N PRO A 177 23.02 28.12 6.70
CA PRO A 177 23.53 27.10 5.81
C PRO A 177 23.96 27.74 4.48
N SER A 178 25.10 27.32 3.97
CA SER A 178 25.75 27.95 2.81
C SER A 178 26.05 26.96 1.69
N ILE A 179 26.06 25.67 2.00
CA ILE A 179 26.23 24.60 1.03
C ILE A 179 25.15 23.52 1.16
N PRO A 180 24.93 22.75 0.10
CA PRO A 180 24.08 21.57 0.15
C PRO A 180 24.62 20.50 1.10
N VAL A 181 23.72 19.92 1.91
CA VAL A 181 24.01 18.88 2.90
C VAL A 181 23.00 17.74 2.74
N VAL A 182 23.52 16.53 2.53
CA VAL A 182 22.69 15.33 2.42
C VAL A 182 23.12 14.27 3.45
N SER A 183 22.17 13.47 3.90
CA SER A 183 22.41 12.28 4.71
C SER A 183 22.38 11.01 3.85
N ILE A 184 23.20 10.02 4.22
CA ILE A 184 23.20 8.67 3.63
C ILE A 184 23.24 7.61 4.74
N SER A 185 22.97 6.35 4.38
CA SER A 185 23.04 5.22 5.31
C SER A 185 24.46 4.97 5.81
N ARG A 186 24.61 4.29 6.95
CA ARG A 186 25.95 3.88 7.45
C ARG A 186 26.63 2.95 6.45
N GLU A 187 25.87 2.02 5.91
CA GLU A 187 26.31 0.99 4.98
C GLU A 187 26.91 1.62 3.72
N ASP A 188 26.21 2.60 3.15
CA ASP A 188 26.67 3.35 1.99
C ASP A 188 27.87 4.21 2.32
N GLY A 189 27.86 4.92 3.45
CA GLY A 189 29.00 5.73 3.89
C GLY A 189 30.30 4.93 4.03
N LEU A 190 30.22 3.76 4.65
CA LEU A 190 31.36 2.86 4.80
C LEU A 190 31.84 2.32 3.45
N ARG A 191 30.91 1.97 2.54
CA ARG A 191 31.24 1.54 1.18
C ARG A 191 31.95 2.63 0.39
N ILE A 192 31.48 3.88 0.47
CA ILE A 192 32.10 5.02 -0.20
C ILE A 192 33.48 5.30 0.39
N LYS A 193 33.62 5.23 1.72
CA LYS A 193 34.92 5.37 2.39
C LYS A 193 35.91 4.30 1.93
N GLU A 194 35.47 3.05 1.82
CA GLU A 194 36.30 1.95 1.30
C GLU A 194 36.74 2.21 -0.16
N MET A 195 35.86 2.77 -0.99
CA MET A 195 36.19 3.18 -2.36
C MET A 195 37.25 4.29 -2.39
N LEU A 196 37.19 5.26 -1.48
CA LEU A 196 38.20 6.31 -1.32
C LEU A 196 39.55 5.72 -0.87
N ASP A 197 39.53 4.86 0.16
CA ASP A 197 40.75 4.23 0.70
C ASP A 197 41.46 3.36 -0.36
N LYS A 198 40.70 2.74 -1.28
CA LYS A 198 41.22 1.98 -2.42
C LYS A 198 41.63 2.84 -3.62
N GLY A 199 41.34 4.15 -3.61
CA GLY A 199 41.64 5.05 -4.73
C GLY A 199 40.85 4.76 -6.01
N VAL A 200 39.64 4.17 -5.90
CA VAL A 200 38.82 3.77 -7.06
C VAL A 200 37.69 4.76 -7.38
N VAL A 201 37.57 5.86 -6.65
CA VAL A 201 36.63 6.95 -6.96
C VAL A 201 37.18 7.78 -8.10
N SER A 202 36.60 7.67 -9.30
CA SER A 202 36.98 8.45 -10.48
C SER A 202 36.02 9.59 -10.78
N SER A 203 34.78 9.50 -10.31
CA SER A 203 33.78 10.55 -10.45
C SER A 203 32.75 10.50 -9.32
N ILE A 204 32.22 11.67 -8.97
CA ILE A 204 31.08 11.84 -8.09
C ILE A 204 30.14 12.88 -8.69
N GLU A 205 28.86 12.58 -8.61
CA GLU A 205 27.78 13.48 -8.99
C GLU A 205 26.72 13.45 -7.89
N LEU A 206 26.56 14.56 -7.18
CA LEU A 206 25.46 14.80 -6.27
C LEU A 206 24.45 15.69 -6.99
N ARG A 207 23.28 15.16 -7.31
CA ARG A 207 22.16 15.95 -7.82
C ARG A 207 21.17 16.18 -6.71
N ILE A 208 20.74 17.41 -6.54
CA ILE A 208 19.66 17.77 -5.62
C ILE A 208 18.63 18.55 -6.42
N PHE A 209 17.39 18.11 -6.35
CA PHE A 209 16.34 18.67 -7.18
C PHE A 209 14.98 18.51 -6.53
N SER A 210 14.05 19.35 -6.93
CA SER A 210 12.64 19.20 -6.59
C SER A 210 12.04 18.12 -7.48
N LYS A 211 11.63 17.00 -6.87
CA LYS A 211 10.81 15.98 -7.52
C LYS A 211 9.50 15.83 -6.76
N PRO A 212 8.53 16.75 -6.97
CA PRO A 212 7.19 16.53 -6.46
C PRO A 212 6.66 15.25 -7.12
N ASP A 213 5.67 14.64 -6.49
CA ASP A 213 5.03 13.43 -7.03
C ASP A 213 5.91 12.17 -7.02
N LEU A 214 7.03 12.20 -6.29
CA LEU A 214 7.71 10.97 -5.89
C LEU A 214 6.89 10.23 -4.84
N VAL A 215 6.72 8.91 -4.97
CA VAL A 215 6.07 8.10 -3.93
C VAL A 215 6.91 8.15 -2.66
N ALA A 216 6.30 8.56 -1.55
CA ALA A 216 6.98 8.70 -0.28
C ALA A 216 7.44 7.33 0.26
N SER A 217 8.64 7.26 0.82
CA SER A 217 9.25 5.99 1.26
C SER A 217 8.44 5.23 2.32
N PHE A 218 7.69 5.96 3.16
CA PHE A 218 6.79 5.37 4.14
C PHE A 218 5.47 4.87 3.53
N SER A 219 5.08 5.29 2.32
CA SER A 219 3.79 4.91 1.75
C SER A 219 3.73 3.39 1.60
N SER A 220 2.78 2.74 2.28
CA SER A 220 2.58 1.30 2.20
C SER A 220 2.29 0.87 0.76
N LYS A 221 2.93 -0.22 0.35
CA LYS A 221 2.85 -0.79 -1.00
C LYS A 221 2.03 -2.09 -1.00
N GLY A 222 1.51 -2.45 -2.16
CA GLY A 222 0.92 -3.76 -2.41
C GLY A 222 1.97 -4.87 -2.56
N PRO A 223 1.55 -6.05 -3.03
CA PRO A 223 0.18 -6.39 -3.41
C PRO A 223 -0.71 -6.65 -2.19
N ALA A 224 -1.96 -6.18 -2.23
CA ALA A 224 -3.01 -6.59 -1.29
C ALA A 224 -3.53 -8.01 -1.60
N SER A 225 -3.61 -8.32 -2.89
CA SER A 225 -4.15 -9.56 -3.44
C SER A 225 -3.57 -9.77 -4.84
N PRO A 226 -3.39 -11.01 -5.31
CA PRO A 226 -3.01 -11.24 -6.70
C PRO A 226 -4.15 -10.95 -7.69
N PHE A 227 -5.37 -10.66 -7.20
CA PHE A 227 -6.59 -10.46 -8.00
C PHE A 227 -7.00 -9.01 -8.24
N TYR A 228 -6.30 -8.06 -7.64
CA TYR A 228 -6.51 -6.62 -7.85
C TYR A 228 -5.31 -5.83 -7.35
N ILE A 229 -5.16 -4.61 -7.86
CA ILE A 229 -4.02 -3.75 -7.59
C ILE A 229 -4.35 -2.82 -6.44
N LYS A 230 -3.40 -2.64 -5.50
CA LYS A 230 -3.43 -1.60 -4.46
C LYS A 230 -2.01 -1.06 -4.23
N PRO A 231 -1.83 0.24 -3.90
CA PRO A 231 -2.88 1.26 -3.83
C PRO A 231 -3.49 1.53 -5.22
N ASP A 232 -4.68 2.13 -5.27
CA ASP A 232 -5.35 2.40 -6.55
C ASP A 232 -4.75 3.61 -7.26
N LEU A 233 -4.32 4.61 -6.48
CA LEU A 233 -3.63 5.81 -6.93
C LEU A 233 -2.84 6.42 -5.77
N VAL A 234 -2.08 7.47 -6.06
CA VAL A 234 -1.36 8.26 -5.06
C VAL A 234 -1.78 9.72 -5.09
N ALA A 235 -1.62 10.41 -3.97
CA ALA A 235 -1.86 11.85 -3.85
C ALA A 235 -0.86 12.48 -2.88
N PRO A 236 -0.68 13.82 -2.89
CA PRO A 236 0.20 14.50 -1.94
C PRO A 236 -0.11 14.13 -0.49
N GLY A 237 0.88 13.57 0.20
CA GLY A 237 0.73 13.09 1.58
C GLY A 237 1.90 13.41 2.50
N ALA A 238 3.05 13.86 1.98
CA ALA A 238 4.17 14.32 2.79
C ALA A 238 4.29 15.85 2.76
N GLY A 239 4.52 16.48 3.91
CA GLY A 239 4.68 17.93 4.00
C GLY A 239 3.39 18.72 3.85
N ILE A 240 2.25 18.13 4.20
CA ILE A 240 0.94 18.76 4.04
C ILE A 240 0.68 19.70 5.21
N ASN A 241 0.61 21.00 4.92
CA ASN A 241 0.21 22.00 5.89
C ASN A 241 -1.32 22.03 6.01
N SER A 242 -1.86 21.70 7.19
CA SER A 242 -3.31 21.65 7.41
C SER A 242 -3.68 22.19 8.79
N THR A 243 -4.98 22.38 9.02
CA THR A 243 -5.52 22.84 10.30
C THR A 243 -5.15 21.89 11.43
N SER A 244 -4.74 22.47 12.56
CA SER A 244 -4.43 21.78 13.81
C SER A 244 -5.24 22.40 14.96
N LEU A 245 -5.06 21.87 16.18
CA LEU A 245 -5.79 22.33 17.36
C LEU A 245 -5.54 23.83 17.64
N ASN A 246 -6.46 24.44 18.39
CA ASN A 246 -6.35 25.82 18.86
C ASN A 246 -6.18 26.88 17.75
N GLY A 247 -6.80 26.66 16.58
CA GLY A 247 -6.75 27.61 15.46
C GLY A 247 -5.37 27.68 14.77
N SER A 248 -4.52 26.68 14.99
CA SER A 248 -3.18 26.63 14.42
C SER A 248 -3.13 25.82 13.12
N TYR A 249 -1.98 25.85 12.45
CA TYR A 249 -1.67 25.02 11.30
C TYR A 249 -0.41 24.21 11.61
N ALA A 250 -0.36 22.98 11.10
CA ALA A 250 0.80 22.12 11.25
C ALA A 250 1.08 21.37 9.94
N MET A 251 2.37 21.27 9.62
CA MET A 251 2.85 20.43 8.54
C MET A 251 2.95 18.99 9.02
N ASN A 252 2.28 18.09 8.32
CA ASN A 252 2.24 16.67 8.66
C ASN A 252 2.47 15.79 7.44
N THR A 253 2.80 14.53 7.70
CA THR A 253 3.18 13.55 6.70
C THR A 253 2.49 12.23 6.98
N GLY A 254 1.92 11.60 5.95
CA GLY A 254 1.27 10.29 6.01
C GLY A 254 0.27 10.08 4.88
N THR A 255 -0.03 8.83 4.56
CA THR A 255 -1.13 8.47 3.65
C THR A 255 -2.49 8.95 4.17
N SER A 256 -2.61 9.15 5.49
CA SER A 256 -3.74 9.83 6.13
C SER A 256 -4.01 11.25 5.61
N PHE A 257 -2.99 11.93 5.09
CA PHE A 257 -3.12 13.26 4.47
C PHE A 257 -3.31 13.18 2.94
N ALA A 258 -2.97 12.06 2.31
CA ALA A 258 -3.23 11.81 0.89
C ALA A 258 -4.71 11.46 0.63
N ALA A 259 -5.28 10.56 1.42
CA ALA A 259 -6.68 10.12 1.31
C ALA A 259 -7.74 11.25 1.24
N PRO A 260 -7.67 12.33 2.05
CA PRO A 260 -8.65 13.42 1.97
C PRO A 260 -8.61 14.20 0.65
N HIS A 261 -7.46 14.28 -0.04
CA HIS A 261 -7.39 14.90 -1.37
C HIS A 261 -8.24 14.14 -2.39
N VAL A 262 -8.12 12.81 -2.40
CA VAL A 262 -8.93 11.93 -3.28
C VAL A 262 -10.40 11.95 -2.86
N SER A 263 -10.69 12.02 -1.55
CA SER A 263 -12.06 12.17 -1.05
C SER A 263 -12.72 13.47 -1.53
N ALA A 264 -11.97 14.58 -1.57
CA ALA A 264 -12.45 15.85 -2.11
C ALA A 264 -12.70 15.75 -3.63
N ALA A 265 -11.80 15.11 -4.38
CA ALA A 265 -11.99 14.87 -5.82
C ALA A 265 -13.24 14.02 -6.10
N ALA A 266 -13.47 12.97 -5.32
CA ALA A 266 -14.70 12.18 -5.39
C ALA A 266 -15.96 13.02 -5.12
N ALA A 267 -15.91 13.93 -4.14
CA ALA A 267 -17.01 14.84 -3.86
C ALA A 267 -17.28 15.82 -5.01
N LEU A 268 -16.23 16.35 -5.66
CA LEU A 268 -16.36 17.20 -6.85
C LEU A 268 -16.99 16.46 -8.04
N LEU A 269 -16.59 15.20 -8.27
CA LEU A 269 -17.20 14.35 -9.29
C LEU A 269 -18.70 14.15 -9.03
N LEU A 270 -19.07 13.83 -7.79
CA LEU A 270 -20.48 13.67 -7.39
C LEU A 270 -21.25 14.98 -7.43
N GLN A 271 -20.61 16.12 -7.20
CA GLN A 271 -21.24 17.43 -7.38
C GLN A 271 -21.57 17.69 -8.86
N LYS A 272 -20.66 17.33 -9.76
CA LYS A 272 -20.84 17.51 -11.21
C LYS A 272 -21.81 16.49 -11.81
N HIS A 273 -21.69 15.22 -11.40
CA HIS A 273 -22.49 14.09 -11.89
C HIS A 273 -23.06 13.31 -10.68
N PRO A 274 -24.22 13.76 -10.13
CA PRO A 274 -24.79 13.18 -8.91
C PRO A 274 -25.27 11.73 -9.01
N ASP A 275 -25.41 11.21 -10.23
CA ASP A 275 -25.86 9.86 -10.56
C ASP A 275 -24.71 8.84 -10.66
N LEU A 276 -23.45 9.27 -10.54
CA LEU A 276 -22.30 8.37 -10.57
C LEU A 276 -22.36 7.33 -9.45
N ARG A 277 -22.14 6.06 -9.83
CA ARG A 277 -22.00 4.95 -8.89
C ARG A 277 -20.59 4.92 -8.30
N PRO A 278 -20.37 4.32 -7.12
CA PRO A 278 -19.04 4.30 -6.50
C PRO A 278 -17.92 3.73 -7.39
N GLU A 279 -18.19 2.67 -8.14
CA GLU A 279 -17.25 2.08 -9.10
C GLU A 279 -16.90 3.01 -10.27
N GLU A 280 -17.80 3.92 -10.63
CA GLU A 280 -17.61 4.91 -11.70
C GLU A 280 -16.80 6.10 -11.19
N VAL A 281 -17.04 6.54 -9.94
CA VAL A 281 -16.18 7.52 -9.27
C VAL A 281 -14.76 6.98 -9.13
N ALA A 282 -14.61 5.73 -8.69
CA ALA A 282 -13.32 5.06 -8.64
C ALA A 282 -12.66 5.00 -10.03
N SER A 283 -13.41 4.56 -11.05
CA SER A 283 -12.91 4.49 -12.42
C SER A 283 -12.40 5.85 -12.92
N LEU A 284 -13.16 6.92 -12.76
CA LEU A 284 -12.74 8.26 -13.20
C LEU A 284 -11.48 8.71 -12.48
N LEU A 285 -11.38 8.54 -11.15
CA LEU A 285 -10.19 8.95 -10.39
C LEU A 285 -8.95 8.11 -10.70
N ILE A 286 -9.12 6.80 -10.89
CA ILE A 286 -8.04 5.84 -11.12
C ILE A 286 -7.53 5.96 -12.55
N THR A 287 -8.43 5.88 -13.55
CA THR A 287 -8.02 5.83 -14.96
C THR A 287 -7.57 7.18 -15.51
N THR A 288 -7.92 8.30 -14.86
CA THR A 288 -7.40 9.63 -15.27
C THR A 288 -6.17 10.07 -14.48
N ALA A 289 -5.72 9.26 -13.50
CA ALA A 289 -4.51 9.54 -12.75
C ALA A 289 -3.28 9.62 -13.68
N GLU A 290 -2.34 10.47 -13.33
CA GLU A 290 -1.11 10.66 -14.09
C GLU A 290 -0.03 9.69 -13.65
N PRO A 291 0.47 8.81 -14.54
CA PRO A 291 1.62 7.98 -14.23
C PRO A 291 2.81 8.85 -13.81
N ILE A 292 3.51 8.41 -12.77
CA ILE A 292 4.66 9.09 -12.18
C ILE A 292 5.87 8.14 -12.17
N THR A 293 7.06 8.72 -12.08
CA THR A 293 8.33 7.99 -12.13
C THR A 293 9.09 8.08 -10.81
N ASP A 294 9.96 7.11 -10.58
CA ASP A 294 10.88 7.11 -9.45
C ASP A 294 11.99 8.15 -9.60
N ILE A 295 12.92 8.23 -8.64
CA ILE A 295 14.03 9.20 -8.66
C ILE A 295 14.96 9.07 -9.89
N TYR A 296 14.89 7.96 -10.64
CA TYR A 296 15.69 7.68 -11.84
C TYR A 296 14.88 7.75 -13.14
N ASP A 297 13.67 8.29 -13.08
CA ASP A 297 12.75 8.45 -14.22
C ASP A 297 12.21 7.12 -14.78
N GLU A 298 12.31 6.04 -14.00
CA GLU A 298 11.64 4.78 -14.33
C GLU A 298 10.19 4.79 -13.84
N PRO A 299 9.22 4.25 -14.61
CA PRO A 299 7.84 4.12 -14.15
C PRO A 299 7.74 3.31 -12.87
N TYR A 300 6.95 3.79 -11.90
CA TYR A 300 6.68 3.00 -10.70
C TYR A 300 5.90 1.71 -11.02
N PRO A 301 6.21 0.59 -10.34
CA PRO A 301 5.35 -0.59 -10.34
C PRO A 301 3.93 -0.26 -9.90
N LEU A 302 2.94 -1.00 -10.42
CA LEU A 302 1.54 -0.77 -10.09
C LEU A 302 1.28 -0.95 -8.58
N ASP A 303 1.95 -1.91 -7.94
CA ASP A 303 1.83 -2.15 -6.49
C ASP A 303 2.48 -1.02 -5.64
N SER A 304 3.17 -0.04 -6.25
CA SER A 304 3.76 1.12 -5.55
C SER A 304 2.96 2.40 -5.71
N ALA A 305 2.58 2.75 -6.94
CA ALA A 305 1.91 4.02 -7.25
C ALA A 305 0.46 3.85 -7.75
N GLY A 306 0.00 2.61 -7.92
CA GLY A 306 -1.28 2.32 -8.57
C GLY A 306 -1.34 2.93 -9.97
N SER A 307 -2.42 3.66 -10.21
CA SER A 307 -2.63 4.37 -11.47
C SER A 307 -1.83 5.68 -11.59
N GLY A 308 -1.11 6.07 -10.54
CA GLY A 308 -0.28 7.27 -10.51
C GLY A 308 -0.92 8.38 -9.67
N ARG A 309 -0.49 9.62 -9.87
CA ARG A 309 -0.95 10.77 -9.10
C ARG A 309 -2.37 11.18 -9.50
N LEU A 310 -3.20 11.48 -8.51
CA LEU A 310 -4.50 12.13 -8.69
C LEU A 310 -4.40 13.35 -9.64
N ALA A 311 -5.28 13.39 -10.65
CA ALA A 311 -5.45 14.51 -11.57
C ALA A 311 -6.93 14.94 -11.61
N VAL A 312 -7.28 15.91 -10.78
CA VAL A 312 -8.68 16.32 -10.54
C VAL A 312 -9.30 16.95 -11.78
N ASP A 313 -8.54 17.76 -12.50
CA ASP A 313 -8.93 18.40 -13.76
C ASP A 313 -9.23 17.37 -14.86
N LYS A 314 -8.39 16.34 -14.99
CA LYS A 314 -8.61 15.24 -15.94
C LYS A 314 -9.83 14.40 -15.57
N ALA A 315 -9.98 14.06 -14.29
CA ALA A 315 -11.16 13.35 -13.81
C ALA A 315 -12.46 14.13 -14.08
N LEU A 316 -12.46 15.45 -13.86
CA LEU A 316 -13.61 16.31 -14.09
C LEU A 316 -13.89 16.57 -15.57
N SER A 317 -12.88 16.50 -16.45
CA SER A 317 -13.03 16.74 -17.90
C SER A 317 -13.28 15.47 -18.71
N ALA A 318 -13.19 14.29 -18.10
CA ALA A 318 -13.46 13.01 -18.74
C ALA A 318 -14.86 12.97 -19.38
N GLU A 319 -14.93 12.50 -20.62
CA GLU A 319 -16.17 12.39 -21.40
C GLU A 319 -16.88 11.06 -21.17
N PHE A 320 -16.13 10.03 -20.78
CA PHE A 320 -16.63 8.68 -20.56
C PHE A 320 -15.89 7.99 -19.40
N VAL A 321 -16.57 7.01 -18.80
CA VAL A 321 -16.05 6.14 -17.76
C VAL A 321 -15.77 4.75 -18.33
N ALA A 322 -14.73 4.08 -17.84
CA ALA A 322 -14.32 2.73 -18.26
C ALA A 322 -14.54 1.71 -17.13
N LEU A 323 -15.30 0.64 -17.39
CA LEU A 323 -15.55 -0.43 -16.43
C LEU A 323 -15.28 -1.82 -17.04
N PRO A 324 -14.48 -2.69 -16.40
CA PRO A 324 -13.74 -2.44 -15.16
C PRO A 324 -12.60 -1.41 -15.38
N HIS A 325 -12.18 -0.76 -14.30
CA HIS A 325 -11.13 0.27 -14.33
C HIS A 325 -9.70 -0.30 -14.17
N THR A 326 -9.56 -1.62 -14.06
CA THR A 326 -8.30 -2.37 -14.00
C THR A 326 -8.53 -3.72 -14.69
N LEU A 327 -7.51 -4.24 -15.39
CA LEU A 327 -7.56 -5.56 -16.00
C LEU A 327 -6.49 -6.50 -15.41
N MET A 328 -6.93 -7.68 -14.96
CA MET A 328 -6.04 -8.75 -14.47
C MET A 328 -6.17 -9.96 -15.37
N PHE A 329 -5.06 -10.42 -15.97
CA PHE A 329 -5.00 -11.59 -16.84
C PHE A 329 -4.16 -12.69 -16.22
N TYR A 330 -4.66 -13.93 -16.30
CA TYR A 330 -3.97 -15.14 -15.84
C TYR A 330 -3.95 -16.14 -16.98
N LEU A 331 -2.78 -16.34 -17.58
CA LEU A 331 -2.63 -17.18 -18.76
C LEU A 331 -2.06 -18.53 -18.38
N ASN A 332 -2.59 -19.59 -18.99
CA ASN A 332 -2.00 -20.91 -18.95
C ASN A 332 -1.11 -21.10 -20.19
N PRO A 333 0.14 -21.55 -20.06
CA PRO A 333 0.96 -21.91 -21.21
C PRO A 333 0.35 -23.11 -21.95
N GLY A 334 0.50 -23.19 -23.27
CA GLY A 334 0.01 -24.31 -24.09
C GLY A 334 -1.37 -24.06 -24.73
N GLU A 335 -2.32 -24.99 -24.54
CA GLU A 335 -3.63 -24.96 -25.24
C GLU A 335 -4.52 -23.75 -24.87
N ASP A 336 -4.36 -23.18 -23.68
CA ASP A 336 -5.11 -22.01 -23.20
C ASP A 336 -4.22 -20.75 -23.07
N ALA A 337 -3.37 -20.55 -24.08
CA ALA A 337 -2.42 -19.45 -24.16
C ALA A 337 -3.06 -18.07 -24.40
N LYS A 338 -4.38 -17.94 -24.40
CA LYS A 338 -5.10 -16.69 -24.66
C LYS A 338 -6.25 -16.46 -23.68
N VAL A 339 -6.42 -15.23 -23.24
CA VAL A 339 -7.53 -14.81 -22.39
C VAL A 339 -8.08 -13.47 -22.91
N SER A 340 -9.40 -13.38 -23.04
CA SER A 340 -10.08 -12.15 -23.45
C SER A 340 -10.91 -11.59 -22.30
N LYS A 341 -10.82 -10.27 -22.10
CA LYS A 341 -11.69 -9.49 -21.19
C LYS A 341 -12.22 -8.28 -21.94
N SER A 342 -13.28 -7.67 -21.42
CA SER A 342 -13.90 -6.50 -22.06
C SER A 342 -14.00 -5.33 -21.09
N ILE A 343 -13.83 -4.11 -21.61
CA ILE A 343 -14.09 -2.85 -20.92
C ILE A 343 -15.29 -2.19 -21.58
N THR A 344 -16.29 -1.83 -20.79
CA THR A 344 -17.40 -0.99 -21.25
C THR A 344 -17.04 0.47 -21.04
N LEU A 345 -17.06 1.25 -22.11
CA LEU A 345 -17.04 2.70 -22.08
C LEU A 345 -18.47 3.23 -22.06
N ARG A 346 -18.78 4.11 -21.11
CA ARG A 346 -20.06 4.81 -21.03
C ARG A 346 -19.85 6.32 -21.01
N ALA A 347 -20.47 7.01 -21.94
CA ALA A 347 -20.43 8.47 -21.99
C ALA A 347 -21.17 9.09 -20.79
N LEU A 348 -20.57 10.08 -20.14
CA LEU A 348 -21.15 10.81 -19.01
C LEU A 348 -22.23 11.78 -19.46
N GLU A 349 -22.00 12.44 -20.59
CA GLU A 349 -22.94 13.36 -21.26
C GLU A 349 -23.40 12.77 -22.61
N PRO A 350 -24.36 13.41 -23.32
CA PRO A 350 -24.64 13.05 -24.71
C PRO A 350 -23.37 13.11 -25.56
N TYR A 351 -22.90 11.93 -25.96
CA TYR A 351 -21.74 11.70 -26.82
C TYR A 351 -22.17 10.71 -27.89
N ARG A 352 -21.59 10.78 -29.09
CA ARG A 352 -21.85 9.84 -30.18
C ARG A 352 -20.54 9.22 -30.62
N PHE A 353 -20.29 7.99 -30.19
CA PHE A 353 -19.12 7.23 -30.64
C PHE A 353 -19.16 7.04 -32.17
N ASP A 354 -17.98 7.11 -32.79
CA ASP A 354 -17.80 6.93 -34.23
C ASP A 354 -16.95 5.68 -34.49
N ASP A 355 -17.44 4.81 -35.35
CA ASP A 355 -16.80 3.54 -35.73
C ASP A 355 -15.81 3.72 -36.90
N SER A 356 -15.78 4.90 -37.53
CA SER A 356 -14.82 5.16 -38.59
C SER A 356 -13.43 5.43 -38.01
N SER A 357 -12.40 4.79 -38.56
CA SER A 357 -11.01 4.95 -38.12
C SER A 357 -10.49 6.40 -38.20
N ASN A 358 -11.13 7.24 -39.01
CA ASN A 358 -10.85 8.68 -39.16
C ASN A 358 -11.99 9.57 -38.62
N GLY A 359 -12.91 9.00 -37.85
CA GLY A 359 -14.04 9.68 -37.26
C GLY A 359 -13.63 10.66 -36.19
N SER A 360 -14.38 11.76 -36.04
CA SER A 360 -14.08 12.79 -35.04
C SER A 360 -14.27 12.32 -33.59
N ASN A 361 -14.97 11.20 -33.39
CA ASN A 361 -15.27 10.62 -32.08
C ASN A 361 -14.86 9.13 -32.02
N SER A 362 -13.85 8.75 -32.80
CA SER A 362 -13.31 7.39 -32.78
C SER A 362 -12.50 7.14 -31.52
N ILE A 363 -12.46 5.88 -31.09
CA ILE A 363 -11.72 5.47 -29.89
C ILE A 363 -10.42 4.80 -30.32
N LEU A 364 -9.32 5.39 -29.87
CA LEU A 364 -7.98 4.88 -30.08
C LEU A 364 -7.52 4.15 -28.82
N VAL A 365 -7.06 2.92 -28.98
CA VAL A 365 -6.62 2.06 -27.89
C VAL A 365 -5.17 1.65 -28.14
N GLN A 366 -4.31 1.83 -27.15
CA GLN A 366 -2.90 1.46 -27.24
C GLN A 366 -2.44 0.78 -25.95
N TRP A 367 -1.80 -0.38 -26.08
CA TRP A 367 -1.06 -1.00 -24.99
C TRP A 367 0.28 -0.27 -24.74
N GLN A 368 0.57 0.04 -23.48
CA GLN A 368 1.84 0.59 -23.02
C GLN A 368 2.34 -0.22 -21.82
N GLY A 369 3.29 -1.13 -22.05
CA GLY A 369 3.96 -1.91 -21.00
C GLY A 369 5.34 -2.34 -21.46
N LYS A 370 6.21 -2.72 -20.51
CA LYS A 370 7.48 -3.39 -20.85
C LYS A 370 7.14 -4.81 -21.31
N VAL A 371 7.35 -5.07 -22.59
CA VAL A 371 7.23 -6.40 -23.19
C VAL A 371 8.63 -6.78 -23.64
N ASP A 372 9.17 -7.88 -23.12
CA ASP A 372 10.33 -8.52 -23.75
C ASP A 372 9.87 -9.03 -25.13
N ASP A 373 10.70 -8.93 -26.17
CA ASP A 373 10.33 -9.20 -27.58
C ASP A 373 9.55 -10.53 -27.82
N ASP A 374 9.58 -11.48 -26.88
CA ASP A 374 8.95 -12.80 -26.95
C ASP A 374 7.95 -13.11 -25.80
N GLY A 375 7.47 -12.12 -25.05
CA GLY A 375 6.70 -12.35 -23.81
C GLY A 375 5.20 -12.59 -24.01
N VAL A 376 4.47 -11.51 -24.32
CA VAL A 376 3.00 -11.46 -24.40
C VAL A 376 2.57 -10.60 -25.59
N ASP A 377 1.45 -10.96 -26.20
CA ASP A 377 0.80 -10.19 -27.27
C ASP A 377 -0.54 -9.64 -26.77
N VAL A 378 -0.83 -8.38 -27.07
CA VAL A 378 -2.03 -7.67 -26.60
C VAL A 378 -2.76 -7.11 -27.81
N ASP A 379 -3.90 -7.71 -28.13
CA ASP A 379 -4.78 -7.30 -29.21
C ASP A 379 -6.04 -6.63 -28.68
N THR A 380 -6.53 -5.62 -29.41
CA THR A 380 -7.66 -4.80 -28.97
C THR A 380 -8.62 -4.51 -30.11
N GLU A 381 -9.91 -4.72 -29.86
CA GLU A 381 -11.00 -4.42 -30.79
C GLU A 381 -12.03 -3.50 -30.11
N VAL A 382 -12.42 -2.42 -30.78
CA VAL A 382 -13.46 -1.52 -30.30
C VAL A 382 -14.77 -1.84 -31.02
N GLN A 383 -15.84 -2.04 -30.25
CA GLN A 383 -17.19 -2.26 -30.74
C GLN A 383 -18.12 -1.17 -30.23
N ILE A 384 -18.73 -0.40 -31.13
CA ILE A 384 -19.76 0.58 -30.75
C ILE A 384 -21.08 -0.15 -30.53
N VAL A 385 -21.64 -0.04 -29.32
CA VAL A 385 -22.88 -0.75 -28.93
C VAL A 385 -24.10 0.16 -29.05
N SER A 386 -23.93 1.45 -28.74
CA SER A 386 -24.97 2.47 -28.84
C SER A 386 -24.32 3.85 -28.95
N GLU A 387 -25.13 4.90 -29.15
CA GLU A 387 -24.61 6.27 -29.19
C GLU A 387 -23.74 6.59 -27.96
N ARG A 388 -24.14 6.11 -26.77
CA ARG A 388 -23.49 6.40 -25.47
C ARG A 388 -22.64 5.26 -24.90
N ASN A 389 -22.50 4.13 -25.58
CA ASN A 389 -21.73 3.00 -25.07
C ASN A 389 -20.87 2.34 -26.15
N ALA A 390 -19.63 2.01 -25.80
CA ALA A 390 -18.72 1.20 -26.58
C ALA A 390 -18.13 0.10 -25.71
N ILE A 391 -17.69 -1.00 -26.32
CA ILE A 391 -16.98 -2.09 -25.66
C ILE A 391 -15.59 -2.19 -26.29
N ILE A 392 -14.56 -2.23 -25.47
CA ILE A 392 -13.20 -2.59 -25.89
C ILE A 392 -12.98 -4.05 -25.50
N HIS A 393 -12.82 -4.92 -26.48
CA HIS A 393 -12.37 -6.29 -26.28
C HIS A 393 -10.85 -6.30 -26.24
N VAL A 394 -10.28 -6.87 -25.18
CA VAL A 394 -8.83 -6.98 -24.97
C VAL A 394 -8.48 -8.44 -24.90
N THR A 395 -7.69 -8.92 -25.86
CA THR A 395 -7.21 -10.30 -25.90
C THR A 395 -5.72 -10.32 -25.64
N VAL A 396 -5.33 -11.02 -24.57
CA VAL A 396 -3.92 -11.21 -24.22
C VAL A 396 -3.52 -12.63 -24.56
N SER A 397 -2.40 -12.80 -25.24
CA SER A 397 -1.81 -14.11 -25.58
C SER A 397 -0.41 -14.23 -24.99
N THR A 398 -0.01 -15.42 -24.52
CA THR A 398 1.39 -15.72 -24.20
C THR A 398 2.07 -16.37 -25.39
N LEU A 399 3.26 -15.89 -25.75
CA LEU A 399 4.10 -16.52 -26.78
C LEU A 399 5.01 -17.61 -26.18
N LYS A 400 5.10 -17.68 -24.84
CA LYS A 400 5.91 -18.68 -24.14
C LYS A 400 5.31 -20.08 -24.27
N ALA A 401 6.15 -21.03 -24.70
CA ALA A 401 5.81 -22.46 -24.76
C ALA A 401 5.65 -23.12 -23.37
N SER A 402 6.25 -22.54 -22.33
CA SER A 402 6.15 -23.02 -20.95
C SER A 402 6.01 -21.84 -19.99
N GLY A 403 5.22 -22.01 -18.94
CA GLY A 403 5.03 -20.99 -17.93
C GLY A 403 6.18 -20.94 -16.92
N ASP A 404 6.39 -19.76 -16.35
CA ASP A 404 7.52 -19.44 -15.48
C ASP A 404 7.13 -18.58 -14.27
N GLY A 405 5.85 -18.19 -14.16
CA GLY A 405 5.41 -17.25 -13.12
C GLY A 405 5.77 -15.80 -13.41
N SER A 406 6.13 -15.46 -14.65
CA SER A 406 6.40 -14.08 -15.05
C SER A 406 5.16 -13.20 -14.92
N ARG A 407 5.38 -11.95 -14.48
CA ARG A 407 4.37 -10.90 -14.38
C ARG A 407 4.78 -9.74 -15.28
N TYR A 408 3.87 -9.32 -16.14
CA TYR A 408 4.01 -8.11 -16.96
C TYR A 408 3.00 -7.08 -16.47
N GLU A 409 3.43 -5.82 -16.41
CA GLU A 409 2.59 -4.71 -16.00
C GLU A 409 2.62 -3.62 -17.08
N GLY A 410 1.50 -2.94 -17.21
CA GLY A 410 1.38 -1.81 -18.13
C GLY A 410 0.00 -1.20 -18.07
N ARG A 411 -0.34 -0.46 -19.12
CA ARG A 411 -1.57 0.33 -19.21
C ARG A 411 -2.19 0.21 -20.59
N LEU A 412 -3.51 0.14 -20.61
CA LEU A 412 -4.29 0.38 -21.81
C LEU A 412 -4.63 1.87 -21.87
N ILE A 413 -4.05 2.57 -22.84
CA ILE A 413 -4.31 3.98 -23.10
C ILE A 413 -5.48 4.10 -24.07
N VAL A 414 -6.60 4.62 -23.57
CA VAL A 414 -7.84 4.84 -24.34
C VAL A 414 -8.01 6.33 -24.54
N ARG A 415 -8.13 6.77 -25.79
CA ARG A 415 -8.29 8.18 -26.17
C ARG A 415 -9.47 8.37 -27.10
N SER A 416 -10.17 9.49 -26.95
CA SER A 416 -11.00 10.01 -28.04
C SER A 416 -10.10 10.69 -29.06
N SER A 417 -10.36 10.50 -30.36
CA SER A 417 -9.53 11.08 -31.44
C SER A 417 -9.42 12.60 -31.39
N ASN A 418 -10.47 13.31 -30.95
CA ASN A 418 -10.49 14.78 -30.83
C ASN A 418 -10.88 15.30 -29.44
N GLY A 419 -11.08 14.40 -28.46
CA GLY A 419 -11.48 14.75 -27.10
C GLY A 419 -10.28 14.94 -26.15
N PRO A 420 -10.44 15.68 -25.04
CA PRO A 420 -9.40 15.82 -24.03
C PRO A 420 -9.21 14.54 -23.19
N THR A 421 -10.15 13.58 -23.29
CA THR A 421 -10.16 12.38 -22.46
C THR A 421 -9.05 11.41 -22.84
N ILE A 422 -8.16 11.16 -21.89
CA ILE A 422 -7.17 10.08 -21.93
C ILE A 422 -7.39 9.23 -20.68
N LEU A 423 -7.84 7.98 -20.88
CA LEU A 423 -7.93 7.00 -19.81
C LEU A 423 -6.70 6.08 -19.88
N SER A 424 -6.01 5.93 -18.76
CA SER A 424 -4.89 5.04 -18.54
C SER A 424 -5.35 3.90 -17.62
N ILE A 425 -5.80 2.80 -18.20
CA ILE A 425 -6.35 1.66 -17.46
C ILE A 425 -5.21 0.71 -17.08
N PRO A 426 -4.87 0.54 -15.79
CA PRO A 426 -3.81 -0.36 -15.35
C PRO A 426 -4.13 -1.82 -15.69
N MET A 427 -3.10 -2.56 -16.08
CA MET A 427 -3.20 -3.96 -16.45
C MET A 427 -2.04 -4.78 -15.89
N SER A 428 -2.35 -5.94 -15.34
CA SER A 428 -1.36 -6.94 -14.91
C SER A 428 -1.63 -8.26 -15.60
N ILE A 429 -0.57 -8.87 -16.12
CA ILE A 429 -0.60 -10.15 -16.84
C ILE A 429 0.30 -11.13 -16.09
N TYR A 430 -0.24 -12.27 -15.68
CA TYR A 430 0.50 -13.34 -15.01
C TYR A 430 0.49 -14.61 -15.87
N ILE A 431 1.67 -15.18 -16.12
CA ILE A 431 1.80 -16.46 -16.83
C ILE A 431 1.99 -17.57 -15.82
N ASN A 432 0.98 -18.44 -15.70
CA ASN A 432 0.99 -19.54 -14.74
C ASN A 432 2.14 -20.52 -15.01
N PRO A 433 2.99 -20.86 -14.03
CA PRO A 433 3.95 -21.94 -14.15
C PRO A 433 3.28 -23.32 -14.22
N VAL A 434 2.04 -23.46 -13.76
CA VAL A 434 1.26 -24.70 -13.89
C VAL A 434 -0.14 -24.34 -14.34
N SER A 435 -0.65 -25.00 -15.38
CA SER A 435 -1.97 -24.68 -15.90
C SER A 435 -3.05 -25.11 -14.93
N ILE A 436 -3.87 -24.14 -14.51
CA ILE A 436 -5.07 -24.36 -13.71
C ILE A 436 -6.28 -23.95 -14.52
N HIS A 437 -7.22 -24.88 -14.63
CA HIS A 437 -8.44 -24.71 -15.38
C HIS A 437 -9.60 -24.58 -14.42
N ALA A 438 -10.49 -23.66 -14.72
CA ALA A 438 -11.70 -23.49 -13.96
C ALA A 438 -12.84 -23.15 -14.92
N LYS A 439 -13.92 -23.92 -14.83
CA LYS A 439 -15.09 -23.77 -15.70
C LYS A 439 -16.36 -23.78 -14.84
N ASN A 440 -17.27 -22.87 -15.13
CA ASN A 440 -18.60 -22.88 -14.53
C ASN A 440 -19.52 -23.82 -15.35
N SER A 441 -20.15 -24.78 -14.69
CA SER A 441 -21.13 -25.70 -15.27
C SER A 441 -22.27 -25.93 -14.29
N ASP A 442 -23.49 -25.55 -14.66
CA ASP A 442 -24.74 -25.86 -13.94
C ASP A 442 -24.74 -25.52 -12.43
N GLY A 443 -24.19 -24.36 -12.05
CA GLY A 443 -24.13 -23.94 -10.65
C GLY A 443 -22.96 -24.54 -9.86
N MET A 444 -22.00 -25.17 -10.54
CA MET A 444 -20.76 -25.69 -9.98
C MET A 444 -19.54 -25.12 -10.72
N LEU A 445 -18.51 -24.75 -9.97
CA LEU A 445 -17.16 -24.52 -10.50
C LEU A 445 -16.40 -25.83 -10.53
N LEU A 446 -16.07 -26.29 -11.73
CA LEU A 446 -15.20 -27.42 -11.98
C LEU A 446 -13.77 -26.92 -12.10
N LEU A 447 -12.92 -27.35 -11.19
CA LEU A 447 -11.49 -27.03 -11.16
C LEU A 447 -10.72 -28.23 -11.65
N SER A 448 -9.68 -28.01 -12.46
CA SER A 448 -8.69 -29.03 -12.77
C SER A 448 -7.30 -28.44 -12.90
N LEU A 449 -6.29 -29.30 -12.70
CA LEU A 449 -4.89 -28.91 -12.81
C LEU A 449 -4.19 -29.84 -13.79
N ASP A 450 -3.54 -29.27 -14.79
CA ASP A 450 -2.74 -30.05 -15.72
C ASP A 450 -1.37 -30.30 -15.10
N GLY A 451 -1.01 -31.57 -14.98
CA GLY A 451 0.21 -31.96 -14.33
C GLY A 451 1.43 -31.72 -15.22
N ARG A 452 2.43 -31.00 -14.70
CA ARG A 452 3.83 -31.34 -14.99
C ARG A 452 4.14 -32.68 -14.31
N GLU A 453 5.07 -33.47 -14.83
CA GLU A 453 5.57 -34.63 -14.06
C GLU A 453 6.11 -34.16 -12.70
N GLY A 454 5.75 -34.84 -11.60
CA GLY A 454 6.30 -34.58 -10.25
C GLY A 454 5.52 -33.66 -9.31
N TRP A 455 4.26 -33.29 -9.59
CA TRP A 455 3.41 -32.63 -8.57
C TRP A 455 2.74 -33.64 -7.63
N LYS A 456 2.62 -33.28 -6.35
CA LYS A 456 2.14 -34.17 -5.26
C LYS A 456 0.72 -33.83 -4.82
N SER A 457 0.45 -32.55 -4.64
CA SER A 457 -0.86 -32.03 -4.25
C SER A 457 -0.98 -30.55 -4.58
N ALA A 458 -2.20 -30.05 -4.70
CA ALA A 458 -2.46 -28.63 -4.86
C ALA A 458 -3.54 -28.20 -3.88
N ARG A 459 -3.25 -27.18 -3.08
CA ARG A 459 -4.23 -26.51 -2.23
C ARG A 459 -4.83 -25.35 -3.01
N VAL A 460 -6.11 -25.43 -3.34
CA VAL A 460 -6.80 -24.43 -4.17
C VAL A 460 -7.80 -23.67 -3.31
N LYS A 461 -7.56 -22.37 -3.14
CA LYS A 461 -8.44 -21.42 -2.46
C LYS A 461 -9.35 -20.79 -3.51
N VAL A 462 -10.67 -21.00 -3.38
CA VAL A 462 -11.69 -20.38 -4.24
C VAL A 462 -12.46 -19.34 -3.45
N THR A 463 -12.41 -18.09 -3.89
CA THR A 463 -13.00 -16.94 -3.19
C THR A 463 -14.27 -16.48 -3.89
N ASP A 464 -15.34 -16.34 -3.11
CA ASP A 464 -16.64 -15.85 -3.60
C ASP A 464 -16.61 -14.34 -3.88
N PRO A 465 -17.14 -13.87 -5.02
CA PRO A 465 -17.06 -12.46 -5.44
C PRO A 465 -17.82 -11.49 -4.53
N VAL A 466 -18.84 -11.96 -3.82
CA VAL A 466 -19.70 -11.12 -2.99
C VAL A 466 -19.31 -11.24 -1.53
N SER A 467 -19.30 -12.45 -0.98
CA SER A 467 -18.99 -12.62 0.44
C SER A 467 -17.50 -12.47 0.76
N MET A 468 -16.63 -12.52 -0.26
CA MET A 468 -15.16 -12.57 -0.16
C MET A 468 -14.64 -13.70 0.73
N LYS A 469 -15.51 -14.66 1.09
CA LYS A 469 -15.13 -15.84 1.86
C LYS A 469 -14.58 -16.88 0.91
N SER A 470 -13.58 -17.61 1.36
CA SER A 470 -12.94 -18.63 0.55
C SER A 470 -13.23 -20.05 1.01
N ARG A 471 -13.31 -20.95 0.05
CA ARG A 471 -13.36 -22.40 0.25
C ARG A 471 -12.05 -23.01 -0.19
N LEU A 472 -11.55 -23.97 0.58
CA LEU A 472 -10.33 -24.68 0.25
C LEU A 472 -10.68 -26.07 -0.29
N VAL A 473 -10.09 -26.43 -1.42
CA VAL A 473 -10.11 -27.81 -1.94
C VAL A 473 -8.69 -28.29 -2.17
N THR A 474 -8.50 -29.61 -2.10
CA THR A 474 -7.21 -30.25 -2.37
C THR A 474 -7.34 -31.11 -3.62
N LEU A 475 -6.47 -30.87 -4.59
CA LEU A 475 -6.32 -31.73 -5.77
C LEU A 475 -5.08 -32.61 -5.59
N THR A 476 -5.11 -33.82 -6.15
CA THR A 476 -3.97 -34.76 -6.18
C THR A 476 -3.84 -35.36 -7.58
N PRO A 477 -2.70 -35.99 -7.92
CA PRO A 477 -2.55 -36.69 -9.19
C PRO A 477 -3.65 -37.72 -9.49
N ASP A 478 -4.24 -38.32 -8.45
CA ASP A 478 -5.33 -39.30 -8.55
C ASP A 478 -6.73 -38.65 -8.55
N SER A 479 -6.86 -37.44 -7.98
CA SER A 479 -8.09 -36.64 -7.92
C SER A 479 -7.81 -35.24 -8.45
N ARG A 480 -7.61 -35.14 -9.76
CA ARG A 480 -7.17 -33.91 -10.43
C ARG A 480 -8.25 -32.85 -10.58
N SER A 481 -9.49 -33.14 -10.19
CA SER A 481 -10.61 -32.20 -10.29
C SER A 481 -11.48 -32.15 -9.05
N ALA A 482 -12.12 -31.01 -8.84
CA ALA A 482 -13.09 -30.78 -7.77
C ALA A 482 -14.22 -29.88 -8.24
N GLY A 483 -15.44 -30.15 -7.77
CA GLY A 483 -16.61 -29.31 -7.98
C GLY A 483 -16.91 -28.46 -6.74
N ILE A 484 -17.11 -27.15 -6.90
CA ILE A 484 -17.50 -26.23 -5.83
C ILE A 484 -18.83 -25.56 -6.18
N PRO A 485 -19.87 -25.59 -5.34
CA PRO A 485 -21.12 -24.92 -5.64
C PRO A 485 -20.93 -23.41 -5.64
N VAL A 486 -21.44 -22.75 -6.69
CA VAL A 486 -21.51 -21.29 -6.79
C VAL A 486 -22.75 -20.77 -6.09
N ILE A 487 -22.59 -19.69 -5.34
CA ILE A 487 -23.67 -19.09 -4.54
C ILE A 487 -24.06 -17.74 -5.11
N ASN A 488 -23.08 -16.98 -5.60
CA ASN A 488 -23.25 -15.63 -6.08
C ASN A 488 -22.84 -15.51 -7.54
N LYS A 489 -23.36 -14.50 -8.21
CA LYS A 489 -22.87 -14.10 -9.53
C LYS A 489 -21.61 -13.24 -9.38
N GLY A 490 -20.77 -13.25 -10.41
CA GLY A 490 -19.56 -12.45 -10.50
C GLY A 490 -18.30 -13.30 -10.70
N GLU A 491 -17.17 -12.62 -10.69
CA GLU A 491 -15.84 -13.20 -10.94
C GLU A 491 -15.30 -13.91 -9.69
N TYR A 492 -15.30 -15.25 -9.69
CA TYR A 492 -14.65 -16.05 -8.66
C TYR A 492 -13.14 -16.07 -8.84
N TRP A 493 -12.40 -16.02 -7.73
CA TRP A 493 -10.94 -16.06 -7.73
C TRP A 493 -10.41 -17.41 -7.29
N ILE A 494 -9.43 -17.93 -8.02
CA ILE A 494 -8.82 -19.24 -7.79
C ILE A 494 -7.32 -19.07 -7.56
N ASP A 495 -6.87 -19.31 -6.32
CA ASP A 495 -5.46 -19.30 -5.93
C ASP A 495 -5.01 -20.71 -5.55
N ALA A 496 -4.20 -21.32 -6.41
CA ALA A 496 -3.64 -22.65 -6.20
C ALA A 496 -2.17 -22.58 -5.78
N SER A 497 -1.87 -23.31 -4.70
CA SER A 497 -0.51 -23.57 -4.23
C SER A 497 -0.19 -25.04 -4.51
N VAL A 498 0.61 -25.29 -5.55
CA VAL A 498 0.92 -26.60 -6.11
C VAL A 498 2.26 -27.07 -5.55
N ILE A 499 2.25 -28.17 -4.81
CA ILE A 499 3.46 -28.78 -4.24
C ILE A 499 4.05 -29.73 -5.26
N THR A 500 5.31 -29.51 -5.62
CA THR A 500 6.09 -30.33 -6.54
C THR A 500 7.36 -30.85 -5.87
N ASP A 501 8.10 -31.74 -6.55
CA ASP A 501 9.40 -32.20 -6.09
C ASP A 501 10.45 -31.09 -5.98
N SER A 502 10.36 -30.04 -6.81
CA SER A 502 11.29 -28.90 -6.82
C SER A 502 10.85 -27.71 -5.98
N GLY A 503 9.70 -27.80 -5.29
CA GLY A 503 9.16 -26.75 -4.44
C GLY A 503 7.69 -26.45 -4.71
N MET A 504 7.23 -25.29 -4.22
CA MET A 504 5.86 -24.84 -4.37
C MET A 504 5.73 -23.88 -5.55
N LEU A 505 4.77 -24.15 -6.44
CA LEU A 505 4.41 -23.28 -7.56
C LEU A 505 3.05 -22.63 -7.29
N LYS A 506 2.87 -21.38 -7.75
CA LYS A 506 1.60 -20.67 -7.71
C LYS A 506 0.90 -20.78 -9.05
N ALA A 507 -0.43 -20.97 -9.03
CA ALA A 507 -1.25 -20.89 -10.22
C ALA A 507 -2.54 -20.13 -9.89
N LEU A 508 -2.91 -19.19 -10.75
CA LEU A 508 -3.99 -18.24 -10.54
C LEU A 508 -4.98 -18.34 -11.70
N SER A 509 -6.27 -18.18 -11.42
CA SER A 509 -7.31 -18.09 -12.44
C SER A 509 -8.53 -17.32 -11.92
N THR A 510 -9.37 -16.89 -12.83
CA THR A 510 -10.65 -16.24 -12.55
C THR A 510 -11.74 -16.84 -13.42
N VAL A 511 -12.94 -16.99 -12.86
CA VAL A 511 -14.11 -17.49 -13.61
C VAL A 511 -15.31 -16.60 -13.38
N GLU A 512 -15.87 -16.06 -14.47
CA GLU A 512 -17.10 -15.29 -14.44
C GLU A 512 -18.32 -16.21 -14.30
N VAL A 513 -19.17 -15.95 -13.30
CA VAL A 513 -20.41 -16.71 -13.05
C VAL A 513 -21.61 -15.82 -13.32
N ASN A 514 -22.25 -16.01 -14.48
CA ASN A 514 -23.40 -15.22 -14.91
C ASN A 514 -24.77 -15.75 -14.42
N SER A 515 -24.81 -17.03 -14.03
CA SER A 515 -26.01 -17.69 -13.50
C SER A 515 -25.64 -18.62 -12.35
N VAL A 516 -26.56 -18.71 -11.38
CA VAL A 516 -26.48 -19.62 -10.24
C VAL A 516 -27.65 -20.61 -10.37
N GLY A 517 -27.39 -21.89 -10.11
CA GLY A 517 -28.40 -22.94 -10.26
C GLY A 517 -29.56 -22.75 -9.27
N ASN A 518 -30.81 -22.89 -9.76
CA ASN A 518 -31.98 -22.96 -8.90
C ASN A 518 -31.97 -24.31 -8.16
N GLY A 519 -31.38 -24.36 -6.97
CA GLY A 519 -31.52 -25.52 -6.08
C GLY A 519 -30.21 -26.09 -5.57
N VAL A 520 -29.48 -25.32 -4.78
CA VAL A 520 -28.79 -25.91 -3.62
C VAL A 520 -29.15 -25.02 -2.43
N VAL A 521 -30.24 -25.37 -1.74
CA VAL A 521 -30.41 -24.96 -0.35
C VAL A 521 -29.29 -25.65 0.41
N LEU A 522 -28.14 -24.99 0.52
CA LEU A 522 -27.14 -25.36 1.52
C LEU A 522 -27.79 -25.05 2.85
N VAL A 523 -28.44 -26.04 3.45
CA VAL A 523 -28.57 -26.07 4.90
C VAL A 523 -27.14 -25.96 5.39
N GLU A 524 -26.82 -24.82 6.00
CA GLU A 524 -25.55 -24.58 6.68
C GLU A 524 -25.51 -25.58 7.84
N SER A 525 -25.16 -26.84 7.55
CA SER A 525 -24.75 -27.76 8.58
C SER A 525 -23.46 -27.16 9.09
N GLN A 526 -23.56 -26.48 10.24
CA GLN A 526 -22.41 -26.28 11.09
C GLN A 526 -21.65 -27.59 11.08
N SER A 527 -20.41 -27.54 10.61
CA SER A 527 -19.52 -28.69 10.52
C SER A 527 -19.30 -29.23 11.92
N LEU A 528 -20.23 -30.05 12.39
CA LEU A 528 -19.98 -30.93 13.52
C LEU A 528 -18.85 -31.84 13.04
N PRO A 529 -17.68 -31.82 13.69
CA PRO A 529 -16.55 -32.53 13.14
C PRO A 529 -16.88 -34.01 13.23
N ILE A 530 -16.99 -34.64 12.06
CA ILE A 530 -17.40 -36.04 11.92
C ILE A 530 -16.52 -36.94 12.81
N ARG A 531 -15.25 -36.57 13.00
CA ARG A 531 -14.31 -37.23 13.89
C ARG A 531 -14.75 -37.19 15.37
N GLU A 532 -15.24 -36.06 15.86
CA GLU A 532 -15.75 -35.93 17.23
C GLU A 532 -17.10 -36.62 17.41
N ILE A 533 -17.96 -36.67 16.39
CA ILE A 533 -19.18 -37.48 16.41
C ILE A 533 -18.83 -38.97 16.53
N PHE A 534 -17.84 -39.46 15.77
CA PHE A 534 -17.39 -40.85 15.88
C PHE A 534 -16.74 -41.15 17.24
N ILE A 535 -16.01 -40.19 17.82
CA ILE A 535 -15.49 -40.31 19.19
C ILE A 535 -16.64 -40.37 20.21
N LEU A 536 -17.64 -39.51 20.07
CA LEU A 536 -18.81 -39.46 20.95
C LEU A 536 -19.65 -40.74 20.85
N MET A 537 -19.90 -41.24 19.62
CA MET A 537 -20.59 -42.50 19.40
C MET A 537 -19.79 -43.70 19.92
N GLY A 538 -18.46 -43.67 19.78
CA GLY A 538 -17.57 -44.66 20.39
C GLY A 538 -17.68 -44.66 21.92
N PHE A 539 -17.73 -43.47 22.53
CA PHE A 539 -17.88 -43.32 23.98
C PHE A 539 -19.23 -43.81 24.47
N VAL A 540 -20.32 -43.44 23.80
CA VAL A 540 -21.68 -43.91 24.11
C VAL A 540 -21.79 -45.42 23.94
N GLY A 541 -21.22 -45.99 22.87
CA GLY A 541 -21.15 -47.43 22.66
C GLY A 541 -20.38 -48.15 23.77
N MET A 542 -19.24 -47.59 24.20
CA MET A 542 -18.45 -48.13 25.30
C MET A 542 -19.21 -48.08 26.64
N VAL A 543 -19.92 -46.99 26.94
CA VAL A 543 -20.76 -46.86 28.14
C VAL A 543 -21.89 -47.88 28.14
N VAL A 544 -22.54 -48.12 27.00
CA VAL A 544 -23.59 -49.14 26.86
C VAL A 544 -23.04 -50.56 27.07
N VAL A 545 -21.85 -50.86 26.54
CA VAL A 545 -21.18 -52.15 26.75
C VAL A 545 -20.80 -52.34 28.22
N ILE A 546 -20.25 -51.31 28.87
CA ILE A 546 -19.91 -51.35 30.30
C ILE A 546 -21.17 -51.54 31.17
N ALA A 547 -22.26 -50.83 30.85
CA ALA A 547 -23.54 -50.98 31.55
C ALA A 547 -24.12 -52.40 31.38
N LEU A 548 -24.01 -52.99 30.18
CA LEU A 548 -24.43 -54.37 29.91
C LEU A 548 -23.56 -55.39 30.67
N VAL A 549 -22.24 -55.19 30.73
CA VAL A 549 -21.31 -56.06 31.48
C VAL A 549 -21.54 -55.96 32.99
N LEU A 550 -21.84 -54.77 33.51
CA LEU A 550 -22.17 -54.56 34.93
C LEU A 550 -23.56 -55.13 35.27
N SER A 551 -24.54 -55.04 34.38
CA SER A 551 -25.86 -55.66 34.56
C SER A 551 -25.81 -57.19 34.57
N ARG A 552 -24.83 -57.80 33.87
CA ARG A 552 -24.59 -59.26 33.89
C ARG A 552 -23.83 -59.75 35.12
N ARG A 553 -23.18 -58.86 35.89
CA ARG A 553 -22.47 -59.23 37.12
C ARG A 553 -23.32 -59.23 38.39
N HIS A 554 -24.54 -58.68 38.35
CA HIS A 554 -25.45 -58.63 39.51
C HIS A 554 -26.67 -59.58 39.38
N GLY A 555 -26.58 -60.58 38.50
CA GLY A 555 -27.63 -61.57 38.28
C GLY A 555 -27.34 -62.94 38.89
N HIS A 556 -26.99 -63.01 40.17
CA HIS A 556 -27.09 -64.19 41.04
C HIS A 556 -26.87 -63.74 42.48
N ASP A 557 -27.96 -63.54 43.23
CA ASP A 557 -28.24 -64.29 44.46
C ASP A 557 -29.54 -63.78 45.14
N ASP A 558 -30.46 -64.73 45.23
CA ASP A 558 -31.53 -64.98 46.20
C ASP A 558 -32.75 -64.04 46.39
N ALA A 559 -33.89 -64.68 46.13
CA ALA A 559 -35.26 -64.28 46.42
C ALA A 559 -35.70 -64.80 47.80
N ILE A 560 -36.43 -63.99 48.59
CA ILE A 560 -37.46 -64.48 49.55
C ILE A 560 -38.62 -63.46 49.62
N ASP A 561 -39.76 -63.91 49.07
CA ASP A 561 -41.15 -63.93 49.57
C ASP A 561 -41.78 -62.77 50.40
N GLY A 562 -43.08 -62.51 50.14
CA GLY A 562 -44.00 -62.05 51.19
C GLY A 562 -44.80 -60.73 51.00
N SER A 563 -45.75 -60.71 50.07
CA SER A 563 -47.18 -60.31 50.26
C SER A 563 -47.65 -58.96 50.87
N TYR A 564 -48.76 -58.48 50.28
CA TYR A 564 -49.89 -57.65 50.82
C TYR A 564 -49.84 -56.10 50.86
N ALA A 565 -50.71 -55.54 49.99
CA ALA A 565 -51.80 -54.57 50.24
C ALA A 565 -51.60 -53.05 50.50
N ILE A 566 -52.25 -52.27 49.62
CA ILE A 566 -53.27 -51.21 49.86
C ILE A 566 -52.92 -50.05 50.82
N SER A 567 -52.90 -48.81 50.32
CA SER A 567 -53.94 -47.79 50.59
C SER A 567 -53.55 -46.37 50.14
N ASN A 568 -54.57 -45.66 49.66
CA ASN A 568 -54.65 -44.20 49.52
C ASN A 568 -54.41 -43.52 50.89
N ASP A 569 -53.84 -42.31 50.93
CA ASP A 569 -54.63 -41.08 51.12
C ASP A 569 -53.78 -39.79 51.22
N THR A 570 -54.28 -38.77 50.53
CA THR A 570 -54.39 -37.33 50.86
C THR A 570 -53.44 -36.57 51.81
N ARG A 571 -53.07 -35.37 51.31
CA ARG A 571 -53.32 -33.99 51.83
C ARG A 571 -52.22 -33.20 52.57
N TYR A 572 -52.14 -31.92 52.14
CA TYR A 572 -51.75 -30.65 52.81
C TYR A 572 -50.36 -30.59 53.47
N GLY A 573 -49.57 -29.52 53.39
CA GLY A 573 -49.71 -28.14 52.91
C GLY A 573 -48.50 -27.34 53.41
N SER A 574 -48.28 -26.13 52.85
CA SER A 574 -47.66 -24.90 53.43
C SER A 574 -46.60 -24.99 54.56
N SER A 575 -45.58 -24.17 54.69
CA SER A 575 -45.01 -23.00 54.00
C SER A 575 -43.75 -22.62 54.82
N ASP A 576 -42.96 -21.71 54.25
CA ASP A 576 -42.09 -20.75 54.97
C ASP A 576 -40.78 -21.19 55.63
N ALA A 577 -39.71 -20.66 55.00
CA ALA A 577 -38.74 -19.71 55.55
C ALA A 577 -37.57 -20.17 56.44
N ASP A 578 -36.48 -19.42 56.21
CA ASP A 578 -35.31 -19.15 57.04
C ASP A 578 -34.06 -20.04 56.94
N ASN A 579 -33.05 -19.47 56.26
CA ASN A 579 -31.60 -19.66 56.43
C ASN A 579 -31.18 -19.12 57.83
N PRO A 580 -30.12 -19.57 58.54
CA PRO A 580 -28.72 -19.49 58.06
C PRO A 580 -27.64 -20.46 58.66
N ILE A 581 -26.56 -20.65 57.89
CA ILE A 581 -25.09 -20.66 58.19
C ILE A 581 -24.48 -21.46 59.40
N VAL A 582 -23.36 -22.16 59.09
CA VAL A 582 -21.99 -22.22 59.71
C VAL A 582 -21.46 -23.60 60.23
N HIS A 583 -20.20 -23.88 59.82
CA HIS A 583 -19.11 -24.74 60.36
C HIS A 583 -19.02 -26.20 59.84
N ALA A 584 -18.05 -26.61 59.00
CA ALA A 584 -16.57 -26.59 59.04
C ALA A 584 -15.93 -27.79 59.77
N LYS A 585 -15.21 -28.67 59.05
CA LYS A 585 -13.75 -28.96 59.22
C LYS A 585 -13.25 -30.19 58.43
N GLU A 586 -12.09 -29.97 57.77
CA GLU A 586 -10.87 -30.82 57.64
C GLU A 586 -11.01 -32.28 57.14
N GLY A 587 -10.19 -32.82 56.22
CA GLY A 587 -8.92 -32.44 55.60
C GLY A 587 -8.07 -33.71 55.35
N GLN A 588 -7.32 -33.78 54.24
CA GLN A 588 -5.94 -34.33 54.06
C GLN A 588 -5.63 -34.84 52.63
N ASP A 589 -4.73 -34.10 51.97
CA ASP A 589 -3.53 -34.44 51.14
C ASP A 589 -3.34 -35.87 50.55
N VAL A 590 -2.69 -36.08 49.38
CA VAL A 590 -1.23 -35.89 49.14
C VAL A 590 -0.84 -36.12 47.66
N HIS A 591 0.02 -35.22 47.10
CA HIS A 591 1.09 -35.33 46.03
C HIS A 591 0.76 -35.79 44.58
N LYS A 592 1.48 -35.40 43.50
CA LYS A 592 2.75 -34.68 43.25
C LYS A 592 2.85 -34.25 41.77
N ASP A 593 3.50 -33.11 41.51
CA ASP A 593 4.00 -32.68 40.20
C ASP A 593 5.30 -33.39 39.77
N ILE A 594 5.51 -33.53 38.45
CA ILE A 594 6.83 -33.44 37.79
C ILE A 594 6.62 -32.78 36.42
N GLU A 595 7.22 -31.59 36.25
CA GLU A 595 7.45 -30.89 34.99
C GLU A 595 8.97 -30.70 34.83
N TYR A 596 9.50 -30.80 33.60
CA TYR A 596 10.84 -30.33 33.23
C TYR A 596 10.78 -29.66 31.85
N GLU A 597 11.34 -28.46 31.80
CA GLU A 597 11.49 -27.47 30.72
C GLU A 597 12.34 -27.93 29.52
N LEU A 598 12.28 -27.17 28.43
CA LEU A 598 13.48 -26.54 27.84
C LEU A 598 13.15 -25.22 27.10
N GLU A 599 14.04 -24.26 27.30
CA GLU A 599 13.93 -22.80 27.20
C GLU A 599 14.13 -22.19 25.79
N SER A 600 13.75 -20.91 25.64
CA SER A 600 14.69 -19.87 25.18
C SER A 600 14.23 -18.45 25.59
N PRO A 601 15.16 -17.50 25.85
CA PRO A 601 14.98 -16.53 26.93
C PRO A 601 14.83 -15.07 26.47
N SER A 602 13.97 -14.34 27.18
CA SER A 602 14.00 -12.90 27.35
C SER A 602 14.85 -12.55 28.58
N THR A 603 15.83 -11.66 28.47
CA THR A 603 16.53 -11.11 29.64
C THR A 603 16.35 -9.61 29.72
N ASP A 604 15.51 -9.22 30.67
CA ASP A 604 15.41 -7.90 31.28
C ASP A 604 16.02 -8.02 32.69
N THR A 605 16.93 -7.14 33.08
CA THR A 605 17.49 -7.10 34.44
C THR A 605 17.34 -5.71 35.05
N LYS A 606 16.52 -5.62 36.11
CA LYS A 606 16.55 -4.59 37.19
C LYS A 606 17.74 -4.89 38.13
N MET A 607 18.35 -4.01 38.91
CA MET A 607 17.89 -2.98 39.87
C MET A 607 19.00 -1.88 39.99
N ASP A 608 18.82 -0.66 40.51
CA ASP A 608 18.43 -0.26 41.88
C ASP A 608 17.82 1.15 41.91
N GLY A 609 16.92 1.39 42.87
CA GLY A 609 16.15 2.63 42.99
C GLY A 609 16.74 3.68 43.94
N VAL A 610 16.37 4.95 43.69
CA VAL A 610 16.11 5.98 44.70
C VAL A 610 14.98 6.87 44.15
N GLY A 611 13.98 7.16 44.99
CA GLY A 611 12.69 7.72 44.59
C GLY A 611 12.68 9.20 44.19
N GLY A 612 11.52 9.60 43.67
CA GLY A 612 11.15 10.98 43.41
C GLY A 612 9.97 11.05 42.44
N ASP A 613 8.78 11.35 42.95
CA ASP A 613 7.60 11.71 42.18
C ASP A 613 7.92 12.80 41.16
N VAL A 614 7.61 12.59 39.86
CA VAL A 614 7.47 13.70 38.91
C VAL A 614 6.29 13.48 37.98
N ASN A 615 5.27 14.27 38.28
CA ASN A 615 4.14 14.72 37.48
C ASN A 615 4.54 15.01 36.00
N VAL A 616 3.87 14.37 35.03
CA VAL A 616 4.09 14.64 33.60
C VAL A 616 3.36 15.94 33.23
N GLY A 617 4.10 17.05 33.31
CA GLY A 617 3.66 18.37 32.92
C GLY A 617 3.53 18.52 31.40
N SER A 618 2.35 18.97 30.99
CA SER A 618 2.04 19.67 29.75
C SER A 618 3.04 20.80 29.47
N MET A 619 3.67 20.80 28.30
CA MET A 619 4.42 21.96 27.82
C MET A 619 3.48 22.97 27.16
N GLU A 620 3.04 23.94 27.95
CA GLU A 620 2.76 25.29 27.45
C GLU A 620 4.08 25.99 27.09
N ARG A 621 4.13 26.68 25.94
CA ARG A 621 5.01 27.85 25.76
C ARG A 621 4.32 28.95 24.97
N ILE A 622 3.67 29.80 25.76
CA ILE A 622 3.75 31.26 25.84
C ILE A 622 4.55 31.96 24.73
N ALA A 623 3.83 32.81 23.99
CA ALA A 623 4.30 33.99 23.28
C ALA A 623 4.61 35.13 24.26
N ASN A 624 5.63 35.95 23.96
CA ASN A 624 5.84 37.33 24.43
C ASN A 624 7.07 37.89 23.68
N HIS A 625 7.20 39.17 23.29
CA HIS A 625 6.67 40.40 23.91
C HIS A 625 6.79 41.64 23.00
N GLU A 626 6.01 42.68 23.38
CA GLU A 626 6.20 44.15 23.24
C GLU A 626 6.18 44.77 21.82
N GLY A 627 5.42 45.83 21.48
CA GLY A 627 4.89 46.97 22.25
C GLY A 627 5.62 48.25 21.82
N VAL A 628 4.90 49.37 21.59
CA VAL A 628 5.33 50.72 21.09
C VAL A 628 5.22 50.86 19.55
N ASP A 629 4.47 51.77 18.89
CA ASP A 629 3.72 52.99 19.24
C ASP A 629 2.50 53.15 18.30
N ASP A 630 1.40 53.70 18.84
CA ASP A 630 0.26 54.24 18.10
C ASP A 630 0.65 55.54 17.37
N VAL A 631 0.40 55.60 16.05
CA VAL A 631 0.28 56.88 15.33
C VAL A 631 -0.95 56.84 14.42
N GLU A 632 -1.79 57.84 14.63
CA GLU A 632 -3.02 58.22 13.92
C GLU A 632 -2.92 58.07 12.39
N MET A 633 -3.90 57.40 11.78
CA MET A 633 -4.26 57.62 10.38
C MET A 633 -5.48 58.54 10.31
N ASP A 634 -5.19 59.83 10.12
CA ASP A 634 -6.18 60.82 9.75
C ASP A 634 -6.31 60.94 8.21
N LYS A 635 -7.50 61.33 7.80
CA LYS A 635 -8.01 61.40 6.42
C LYS A 635 -7.34 62.52 5.60
N MET A 636 -7.10 62.29 4.30
CA MET A 636 -7.23 63.25 3.18
C MET A 636 -6.93 62.47 1.87
N ARG A 637 -7.81 62.28 0.87
CA ARG A 637 -8.62 63.17 0.00
C ARG A 637 -7.78 64.00 -1.00
N GLY A 638 -7.90 63.66 -2.30
CA GLY A 638 -7.50 64.45 -3.50
C GLY A 638 -6.74 63.58 -4.52
N GLY A 639 -7.26 63.23 -5.71
CA GLY A 639 -7.52 64.08 -6.90
C GLY A 639 -6.18 64.36 -7.62
N LYS A 640 -5.89 64.19 -8.92
CA LYS A 640 -6.56 64.05 -10.24
C LYS A 640 -5.53 63.28 -11.13
N LYS A 641 -5.88 62.47 -12.15
CA LYS A 641 -6.43 62.74 -13.50
C LYS A 641 -5.59 63.61 -14.45
N ASP A 642 -5.45 63.06 -15.66
CA ASP A 642 -5.14 63.65 -16.99
C ASP A 642 -3.64 63.96 -17.26
N ASP A 643 -3.03 63.78 -18.45
CA ASP A 643 -3.54 63.54 -19.81
C ASP A 643 -2.36 63.24 -20.78
N ARG A 644 -2.64 62.54 -21.90
CA ARG A 644 -2.04 62.67 -23.27
C ARG A 644 -0.55 62.30 -23.47
N GLU A 645 -0.06 61.75 -24.58
CA GLU A 645 -0.24 61.85 -26.05
C GLU A 645 0.40 60.55 -26.63
N GLY A 646 -0.04 59.83 -27.68
CA GLY A 646 -0.48 60.27 -29.00
C GLY A 646 0.70 60.36 -29.98
N LYS A 647 0.95 59.34 -30.83
CA LYS A 647 1.19 59.49 -32.29
C LYS A 647 1.50 58.20 -33.06
N ASP A 648 0.89 58.18 -34.24
CA ASP A 648 0.87 57.22 -35.35
C ASP A 648 2.17 57.15 -36.19
N TYR A 649 2.26 56.09 -37.02
CA TYR A 649 2.45 56.02 -38.49
C TYR A 649 3.13 54.67 -38.85
N ASP A 650 2.44 53.72 -39.49
CA ASP A 650 2.30 53.52 -40.97
C ASP A 650 3.64 53.11 -41.61
N GLY A 651 3.83 52.09 -42.45
CA GLY A 651 3.02 51.12 -43.18
C GLY A 651 3.99 50.37 -44.13
N GLY A 652 3.61 49.23 -44.73
CA GLY A 652 4.42 48.63 -45.81
C GLY A 652 4.25 47.13 -46.06
N ASP A 653 3.54 46.82 -47.14
CA ASP A 653 3.24 45.51 -47.74
C ASP A 653 4.45 44.64 -48.14
N GLY A 654 4.20 43.33 -48.28
CA GLY A 654 5.05 42.41 -49.05
C GLY A 654 4.60 40.94 -49.06
N LYS A 655 3.65 40.58 -49.93
CA LYS A 655 3.38 39.19 -50.38
C LYS A 655 4.44 38.73 -51.39
N VAL A 656 4.97 37.50 -51.29
CA VAL A 656 5.28 36.59 -52.43
C VAL A 656 5.15 35.12 -51.97
N ASP A 657 4.72 34.29 -52.92
CA ASP A 657 4.15 32.95 -52.88
C ASP A 657 5.16 31.82 -53.25
N SER A 658 4.83 30.56 -52.91
CA SER A 658 5.22 29.27 -53.57
C SER A 658 6.71 28.79 -53.51
N SER A 659 7.15 27.52 -53.49
CA SER A 659 6.57 26.17 -53.72
C SER A 659 7.59 25.02 -53.39
N THR A 660 7.09 23.88 -52.86
CA THR A 660 7.35 22.43 -53.18
C THR A 660 8.73 21.73 -53.21
N GLY A 661 8.74 20.49 -52.65
CA GLY A 661 9.44 19.26 -53.12
C GLY A 661 10.77 18.94 -52.42
N ASN A 662 11.04 17.78 -51.82
CA ASN A 662 10.64 16.38 -52.04
C ASN A 662 10.49 15.62 -50.71
#